data_AF-A0A2W2ALG1-F1
#
_entry.id   AF-A0A2W2ALG1-F1
#
_cell.length_a   1.000
_cell.length_b   1.000
_cell.length_c   1.000
_cell.angle_alpha   90.00
_cell.angle_beta   90.00
_cell.angle_gamma   90.00
#
_symmetry.space_group_name_H-M   'P 1'
#
loop_
_entity.id
_entity.type
_entity.pdbx_description
1 polymer ?
#
loop_
_entity_poly.entity_id
_entity_poly.type
_entity_poly.pdbx_seq_one_letter_code
_entity_poly.pdbx_strand_id
1 'polypeptide(L)'
;MADIGELVTIAQQYQRDGAWREAAAAWRECIWRGPDHAERPQFCAAYGRALLECGEGVHALVVLRSAAKLYPDSAECLGGLALAYVRAAAHDRAAPLWDDLLARFPAHRDRRWWLPAAAHSRVELGDLGLAEAACREAITAFPEAAGGYAMLSVVAERRFRWEQALEGVDHALRLCTAAERPSLIASKLRILGEMGDTAACAAILAEQGTASAAVLSASAYLAMTQGTVADADRRWDECLAGFPDEVQAWLGKAGFQRATGRLAEAEALLRGASERWPHLASVRQALAETLAQRRDVGAARGQWQEAQHLAPLSIFRLWSQCAFLGACGARAEAEALLVQAGAAGSVLARGRFEYAKAARELDAALGFLADLRSASPDNAVLAYAEAEIRSWRQDEGDLEQAASLLRAMCDASAAAVRAGELLVRVQVLLGKPEDAAKVAGSFPAGDRRKGVSEARLWAAAQRGDWPRATETWQHVAGSFFLPALHLPRAELHKLAGKIAAPAHGGILAISMVRNELPRLSGFLAHHRKLGVDGFVFIDNGSDDGSTEFLTSQPDVTVYATAESYAQSHFGSRWLNQVIDLHGTGWVLHADADERLVFPGSEKRSLQDLVRYMADRGEQIAAGVMIDMFPRRPGKGTASQHQWFDPLRIRPSVTCPFIEAAGGVRRRLFGTTVTLSKAPLINAAAGVRYLNSHTTTPAPVSQVTTALLHYHLDYLFDAAHVDRLAAEVARAEHSDFAVDRRRSLALMQALAGEDLLGPASKRYTGSRQLEKMGLIATTQDFEAACG
;
A
#
# COMPACT_ATOMS: atom_id res chain seq x y z
N MET A 1 13.21 -59.04 14.75
CA MET A 1 12.99 -57.59 15.01
C MET A 1 14.33 -56.92 14.86
N ALA A 2 14.42 -55.82 14.11
CA ALA A 2 15.66 -55.07 13.94
C ALA A 2 16.18 -54.55 15.29
N ASP A 3 17.49 -54.65 15.52
CA ASP A 3 18.17 -54.03 16.66
C ASP A 3 18.20 -52.49 16.51
N ILE A 4 18.38 -51.75 17.61
CA ILE A 4 18.35 -50.27 17.62
C ILE A 4 19.36 -49.68 16.62
N GLY A 5 20.55 -50.28 16.48
CA GLY A 5 21.55 -49.83 15.50
C GLY A 5 21.09 -49.97 14.04
N GLU A 6 20.36 -51.03 13.71
CA GLU A 6 19.75 -51.20 12.38
C GLU A 6 18.63 -50.18 12.16
N LEU A 7 17.79 -49.93 13.17
CA LEU A 7 16.74 -48.91 13.09
C LEU A 7 17.28 -47.49 12.89
N VAL A 8 18.38 -47.14 13.57
CA VAL A 8 19.09 -45.86 13.37
C VAL A 8 19.60 -45.74 11.93
N THR A 9 20.20 -46.81 11.40
CA THR A 9 20.71 -46.82 10.02
C THR A 9 19.57 -46.64 9.00
N ILE A 10 18.44 -47.33 9.21
CA ILE A 10 17.23 -47.18 8.40
C ILE A 10 16.69 -45.74 8.47
N ALA A 11 16.59 -45.17 9.68
CA ALA A 11 16.08 -43.82 9.86
C ALA A 11 16.97 -42.77 9.17
N GLN A 12 18.30 -42.91 9.26
CA GLN A 12 19.26 -42.05 8.56
C GLN A 12 19.21 -42.24 7.04
N GLN A 13 18.94 -43.45 6.56
CA GLN A 13 18.74 -43.72 5.14
C GLN A 13 17.49 -42.99 4.64
N TYR A 14 16.36 -43.12 5.32
CA TYR A 14 15.14 -42.37 4.99
C TYR A 14 15.35 -40.86 4.97
N GLN A 15 16.13 -40.30 5.91
CA GLN A 15 16.48 -38.88 5.88
C GLN A 15 17.33 -38.49 4.66
N ARG A 16 18.31 -39.32 4.29
CA ARG A 16 19.14 -39.09 3.10
C ARG A 16 18.33 -39.17 1.81
N ASP A 17 17.34 -40.05 1.79
CA ASP A 17 16.44 -40.24 0.65
C ASP A 17 15.29 -39.21 0.62
N GLY A 18 15.19 -38.34 1.63
CA GLY A 18 14.11 -37.35 1.75
C GLY A 18 12.74 -37.96 2.12
N ALA A 19 12.69 -39.23 2.51
CA ALA A 19 11.50 -39.93 2.99
C ALA A 19 11.20 -39.54 4.44
N TRP A 20 10.81 -38.27 4.65
CA TRP A 20 10.73 -37.66 5.99
C TRP A 20 9.67 -38.27 6.90
N ARG A 21 8.55 -38.78 6.35
CA ARG A 21 7.50 -39.43 7.16
C ARG A 21 7.96 -40.76 7.70
N GLU A 22 8.61 -41.55 6.87
CA GLU A 22 9.22 -42.83 7.20
C GLU A 22 10.38 -42.62 8.18
N ALA A 23 11.21 -41.59 7.96
CA ALA A 23 12.24 -41.17 8.90
C ALA A 23 11.63 -40.80 10.27
N ALA A 24 10.56 -40.00 10.30
CA ALA A 24 9.90 -39.61 11.54
C ALA A 24 9.36 -40.84 12.30
N ALA A 25 8.71 -41.77 11.60
CA ALA A 25 8.23 -43.01 12.19
C ALA A 25 9.38 -43.87 12.75
N ALA A 26 10.47 -44.01 12.00
CA ALA A 26 11.65 -44.77 12.42
C ALA A 26 12.34 -44.14 13.63
N TRP A 27 12.52 -42.82 13.66
CA TRP A 27 13.11 -42.13 14.81
C TRP A 27 12.23 -42.21 16.05
N ARG A 28 10.90 -42.12 15.89
CA ARG A 28 9.95 -42.36 17.00
C ARG A 28 10.12 -43.75 17.59
N GLU A 29 10.33 -44.76 16.75
CA GLU A 29 10.57 -46.14 17.18
C GLU A 29 11.92 -46.28 17.91
N CYS A 30 12.99 -45.63 17.43
CA CYS A 30 14.27 -45.58 18.14
C CYS A 30 14.12 -44.99 19.55
N ILE A 31 13.33 -43.91 19.69
CA ILE A 31 13.03 -43.30 21.00
C ILE A 31 12.20 -44.26 21.86
N TRP A 32 11.25 -45.00 21.30
CA TRP A 32 10.43 -45.91 22.10
C TRP A 32 11.23 -47.13 22.59
N ARG A 33 12.04 -47.75 21.72
CA ARG A 33 12.83 -48.95 22.04
C ARG A 33 14.10 -48.69 22.84
N GLY A 34 14.63 -47.47 22.81
CA GLY A 34 15.85 -47.08 23.52
C GLY A 34 15.62 -46.06 24.65
N PRO A 35 14.83 -46.38 25.70
CA PRO A 35 14.58 -45.46 26.83
C PRO A 35 15.87 -44.98 27.51
N ASP A 36 16.87 -45.86 27.62
CA ASP A 36 18.15 -45.59 28.29
C ASP A 36 19.35 -45.56 27.31
N HIS A 37 19.08 -45.44 26.00
CA HIS A 37 20.14 -45.44 24.99
C HIS A 37 20.97 -44.15 25.06
N ALA A 38 22.30 -44.26 24.97
CA ALA A 38 23.20 -43.11 25.10
C ALA A 38 22.92 -42.00 24.06
N GLU A 39 22.55 -42.39 22.84
CA GLU A 39 22.23 -41.45 21.74
C GLU A 39 20.76 -41.00 21.69
N ARG A 40 19.99 -41.27 22.75
CA ARG A 40 18.57 -40.87 22.83
C ARG A 40 18.34 -39.37 22.56
N PRO A 41 19.17 -38.42 23.04
CA PRO A 41 19.02 -37.01 22.68
C PRO A 41 19.07 -36.75 21.17
N GLN A 42 20.01 -37.42 20.47
CA GLN A 42 20.15 -37.32 19.01
C GLN A 42 18.93 -37.88 18.28
N PHE A 43 18.35 -38.98 18.79
CA PHE A 43 17.12 -39.54 18.23
C PHE A 43 15.94 -38.56 18.36
N CYS A 44 15.79 -37.92 19.52
CA CYS A 44 14.77 -36.89 19.76
C CYS A 44 14.94 -35.69 18.81
N ALA A 45 16.17 -35.20 18.65
CA ALA A 45 16.49 -34.11 17.74
C ALA A 45 16.20 -34.48 16.27
N ALA A 46 16.59 -35.69 15.84
CA ALA A 46 16.36 -36.19 14.49
C ALA A 46 14.87 -36.42 14.20
N TYR A 47 14.11 -36.91 15.18
CA TYR A 47 12.65 -37.03 15.08
C TYR A 47 12.00 -35.66 14.92
N GLY A 48 12.36 -34.69 15.76
CA GLY A 48 11.86 -33.32 15.67
C GLY A 48 12.18 -32.67 14.32
N ARG A 49 13.39 -32.87 13.78
CA ARG A 49 13.75 -32.42 12.44
C ARG A 49 12.92 -33.09 11.35
N ALA A 50 12.71 -34.40 11.42
CA ALA A 50 11.89 -35.10 10.44
C ALA A 50 10.44 -34.59 10.45
N LEU A 51 9.88 -34.28 11.62
CA LEU A 51 8.57 -33.64 11.75
C LEU A 51 8.53 -32.24 11.10
N LEU A 52 9.58 -31.42 11.25
CA LEU A 52 9.66 -30.11 10.59
C LEU A 52 9.61 -30.25 9.07
N GLU A 53 10.38 -31.19 8.50
CA GLU A 53 10.41 -31.43 7.05
C GLU A 53 9.12 -32.10 6.54
N CYS A 54 8.35 -32.78 7.41
CA CYS A 54 6.98 -33.24 7.11
C CYS A 54 5.93 -32.12 7.15
N GLY A 55 6.29 -30.90 7.53
CA GLY A 55 5.34 -29.80 7.74
C GLY A 55 4.58 -29.86 9.07
N GLU A 56 4.94 -30.79 9.97
CA GLU A 56 4.32 -30.97 11.29
C GLU A 56 4.97 -30.06 12.35
N GLY A 57 5.08 -28.76 12.04
CA GLY A 57 5.85 -27.81 12.84
C GLY A 57 5.40 -27.68 14.31
N VAL A 58 4.10 -27.77 14.57
CA VAL A 58 3.55 -27.71 15.94
C VAL A 58 3.98 -28.94 16.74
N HIS A 59 3.87 -30.14 16.18
CA HIS A 59 4.35 -31.37 16.82
C HIS A 59 5.86 -31.34 17.03
N ALA A 60 6.62 -30.90 16.01
CA ALA A 60 8.06 -30.75 16.12
C ALA A 60 8.46 -29.84 17.29
N LEU A 61 7.78 -28.69 17.44
CA LEU A 61 8.02 -27.77 18.55
C LEU A 61 7.73 -28.40 19.91
N VAL A 62 6.67 -29.21 20.05
CA VAL A 62 6.35 -29.90 21.31
C VAL A 62 7.43 -30.92 21.66
N VAL A 63 7.82 -31.74 20.69
CA VAL A 63 8.87 -32.77 20.84
C VAL A 63 10.20 -32.13 21.20
N LEU A 64 10.64 -31.13 20.43
CA LEU A 64 11.95 -30.50 20.60
C LEU A 64 12.04 -29.66 21.87
N ARG A 65 10.95 -29.00 22.31
CA ARG A 65 10.91 -28.33 23.62
C ARG A 65 11.06 -29.32 24.77
N SER A 66 10.37 -30.46 24.68
CA SER A 66 10.45 -31.51 25.69
C SER A 66 11.85 -32.12 25.72
N ALA A 67 12.44 -32.39 24.55
CA ALA A 67 13.80 -32.91 24.41
C ALA A 67 14.85 -31.94 24.97
N ALA A 68 14.78 -30.65 24.62
CA ALA A 68 15.69 -29.63 25.14
C ALA A 68 15.58 -29.44 26.66
N LYS A 69 14.39 -29.64 27.24
CA LYS A 69 14.20 -29.60 28.70
C LYS A 69 14.79 -30.83 29.41
N LEU A 70 14.67 -32.01 28.80
CA LEU A 70 15.21 -33.26 29.36
C LEU A 70 16.73 -33.37 29.18
N TYR A 71 17.25 -32.83 28.09
CA TYR A 71 18.66 -32.88 27.71
C TYR A 71 19.21 -31.47 27.47
N PRO A 72 19.32 -30.64 28.53
CA PRO A 72 19.75 -29.25 28.39
C PRO A 72 21.19 -29.09 27.89
N ASP A 73 22.00 -30.16 27.94
CA ASP A 73 23.39 -30.21 27.45
C ASP A 73 23.55 -30.81 26.05
N SER A 74 22.46 -31.22 25.39
CA SER A 74 22.52 -31.70 23.99
C SER A 74 22.43 -30.53 23.01
N ALA A 75 23.52 -30.30 22.30
CA ALA A 75 23.59 -29.28 21.25
C ALA A 75 22.58 -29.56 20.12
N GLU A 76 22.32 -30.83 19.80
CA GLU A 76 21.36 -31.25 18.78
C GLU A 76 19.92 -30.94 19.18
N CYS A 77 19.55 -31.18 20.45
CA CYS A 77 18.21 -30.85 20.94
C CYS A 77 17.96 -29.35 20.96
N LEU A 78 18.92 -28.57 21.45
CA LEU A 78 18.83 -27.10 21.48
C LEU A 78 18.82 -26.51 20.06
N GLY A 79 19.71 -27.00 19.19
CA GLY A 79 19.79 -26.54 17.80
C GLY A 79 18.55 -26.92 16.99
N GLY A 80 18.00 -28.11 17.22
CA GLY A 80 16.73 -28.54 16.65
C GLY A 80 15.59 -27.64 17.10
N LEU A 81 15.49 -27.33 18.40
CA LEU A 81 14.47 -26.43 18.93
C LEU A 81 14.60 -25.00 18.37
N ALA A 82 15.81 -24.46 18.30
CA ALA A 82 16.05 -23.13 17.75
C ALA A 82 15.65 -23.07 16.27
N LEU A 83 15.97 -24.10 15.48
CA LEU A 83 15.52 -24.22 14.08
C LEU A 83 13.99 -24.33 13.98
N ALA A 84 13.34 -25.08 14.87
CA ALA A 84 11.89 -25.17 14.92
C ALA A 84 11.24 -23.80 15.18
N TYR A 85 11.83 -22.97 16.05
CA TYR A 85 11.38 -21.59 16.23
C TYR A 85 11.59 -20.72 15.00
N VAL A 86 12.72 -20.84 14.30
CA VAL A 86 12.95 -20.15 13.01
C VAL A 86 11.88 -20.53 11.99
N ARG A 87 11.57 -21.82 11.83
CA ARG A 87 10.52 -22.31 10.93
C ARG A 87 9.13 -21.82 11.31
N ALA A 88 8.88 -21.61 12.60
CA ALA A 88 7.64 -21.02 13.12
C ALA A 88 7.61 -19.48 13.08
N ALA A 89 8.66 -18.84 12.54
CA ALA A 89 8.85 -17.39 12.55
C ALA A 89 8.79 -16.76 13.95
N ALA A 90 9.26 -17.50 14.96
CA ALA A 90 9.38 -17.08 16.36
C ALA A 90 10.84 -16.66 16.65
N HIS A 91 11.34 -15.67 15.91
CA HIS A 91 12.74 -15.27 15.96
C HIS A 91 13.17 -14.70 17.31
N ASP A 92 12.23 -14.09 18.04
CA ASP A 92 12.39 -13.63 19.43
C ASP A 92 12.72 -14.76 20.40
N ARG A 93 12.22 -15.97 20.13
CA ARG A 93 12.54 -17.18 20.90
C ARG A 93 13.75 -17.93 20.37
N ALA A 94 14.00 -17.86 19.05
CA ALA A 94 15.14 -18.52 18.43
C ALA A 94 16.47 -17.83 18.76
N ALA A 95 16.52 -16.50 18.70
CA ALA A 95 17.75 -15.71 18.92
C ALA A 95 18.48 -16.03 20.23
N PRO A 96 17.85 -16.01 21.42
CA PRO A 96 18.56 -16.32 22.66
C PRO A 96 19.05 -17.77 22.74
N LEU A 97 18.35 -18.71 22.08
CA LEU A 97 18.83 -20.10 21.99
C LEU A 97 20.04 -20.23 21.07
N TRP A 98 20.08 -19.46 19.98
CA TRP A 98 21.28 -19.40 19.14
C TRP A 98 22.47 -18.83 19.90
N ASP A 99 22.28 -17.77 20.69
CA ASP A 99 23.35 -17.19 21.50
C ASP A 99 23.91 -18.20 22.51
N ASP A 100 23.03 -18.88 23.27
CA ASP A 100 23.43 -19.91 24.25
C ASP A 100 24.21 -21.03 23.59
N LEU A 101 23.71 -21.51 22.46
CA LEU A 101 24.27 -22.63 21.73
C LEU A 101 25.62 -22.29 21.09
N LEU A 102 25.76 -21.08 20.52
CA LEU A 102 27.03 -20.60 19.98
C LEU A 102 28.08 -20.36 21.08
N ALA A 103 27.66 -19.94 22.28
CA ALA A 103 28.56 -19.74 23.41
C ALA A 103 29.04 -21.07 24.03
N ARG A 104 28.14 -22.04 24.22
CA ARG A 104 28.45 -23.32 24.86
C ARG A 104 29.21 -24.29 23.97
N PHE A 105 29.04 -24.19 22.66
CA PHE A 105 29.60 -25.13 21.69
C PHE A 105 30.47 -24.43 20.63
N PRO A 106 31.62 -23.83 21.00
CA PRO A 106 32.46 -23.03 20.11
C PRO A 106 33.13 -23.82 18.98
N ALA A 107 33.34 -25.13 19.16
CA ALA A 107 34.03 -26.00 18.19
C ALA A 107 33.08 -27.00 17.48
N HIS A 108 31.76 -26.85 17.62
CA HIS A 108 30.83 -27.83 17.09
C HIS A 108 30.69 -27.75 15.56
N ARG A 109 30.61 -28.91 14.89
CA ARG A 109 30.57 -29.02 13.42
C ARG A 109 29.38 -28.33 12.77
N ASP A 110 28.24 -28.27 13.46
CA ASP A 110 27.00 -27.70 12.91
C ASP A 110 26.93 -26.17 13.02
N ARG A 111 27.95 -25.52 13.59
CA ARG A 111 28.08 -24.05 13.61
C ARG A 111 27.99 -23.44 12.21
N ARG A 112 28.45 -24.15 11.17
CA ARG A 112 28.32 -23.74 9.76
C ARG A 112 26.86 -23.45 9.35
N TRP A 113 25.89 -24.10 10.01
CA TRP A 113 24.45 -23.90 9.79
C TRP A 113 23.83 -22.99 10.85
N TRP A 114 24.32 -23.05 12.09
CA TRP A 114 23.80 -22.26 13.20
C TRP A 114 24.13 -20.77 13.07
N LEU A 115 25.33 -20.40 12.64
CA LEU A 115 25.73 -19.00 12.49
C LEU A 115 24.84 -18.25 11.46
N PRO A 116 24.60 -18.78 10.24
CA PRO A 116 23.62 -18.17 9.33
C PRO A 116 22.18 -18.15 9.88
N ALA A 117 21.74 -19.20 10.58
CA ALA A 117 20.39 -19.23 11.17
C ALA A 117 20.21 -18.22 12.32
N ALA A 118 21.26 -18.01 13.11
CA ALA A 118 21.35 -16.97 14.12
C ALA A 118 21.31 -15.59 13.46
N ALA A 119 22.12 -15.37 12.43
CA ALA A 119 22.13 -14.13 11.67
C ALA A 119 20.75 -13.81 11.08
N HIS A 120 20.07 -14.80 10.50
CA HIS A 120 18.70 -14.64 9.99
C HIS A 120 17.73 -14.22 11.08
N SER A 121 17.76 -14.85 12.26
CA SER A 121 16.89 -14.46 13.37
C SER A 121 17.16 -13.03 13.85
N ARG A 122 18.43 -12.61 13.84
CA ARG A 122 18.84 -11.24 14.16
C ARG A 122 18.36 -10.23 13.12
N VAL A 123 18.46 -10.55 11.83
CA VAL A 123 17.91 -9.72 10.74
C VAL A 123 16.41 -9.47 10.96
N GLU A 124 15.65 -10.52 11.24
CA GLU A 124 14.19 -10.43 11.38
C GLU A 124 13.75 -9.71 12.67
N LEU A 125 14.62 -9.66 13.68
CA LEU A 125 14.44 -8.83 14.88
C LEU A 125 14.93 -7.37 14.71
N GLY A 126 15.63 -7.09 13.61
CA GLY A 126 16.22 -5.78 13.32
C GLY A 126 17.66 -5.59 13.81
N ASP A 127 18.25 -6.57 14.50
CA ASP A 127 19.58 -6.53 15.11
C ASP A 127 20.72 -6.67 14.06
N LEU A 128 20.80 -5.75 13.09
CA LEU A 128 21.68 -5.89 11.92
C LEU A 128 23.17 -5.97 12.25
N GLY A 129 23.63 -5.27 13.29
CA GLY A 129 25.01 -5.36 13.76
C GLY A 129 25.39 -6.76 14.27
N LEU A 130 24.50 -7.39 15.05
CA LEU A 130 24.70 -8.76 15.53
C LEU A 130 24.58 -9.78 14.40
N ALA A 131 23.65 -9.55 13.46
CA ALA A 131 23.52 -10.37 12.26
C ALA A 131 24.80 -10.36 11.42
N GLU A 132 25.37 -9.18 11.18
CA GLU A 132 26.62 -9.03 10.43
C GLU A 132 27.79 -9.72 11.14
N ALA A 133 27.90 -9.56 12.47
CA ALA A 133 28.94 -10.23 13.25
C ALA A 133 28.87 -11.76 13.07
N ALA A 134 27.68 -12.34 13.20
CA ALA A 134 27.47 -13.76 12.97
C ALA A 134 27.77 -14.20 11.53
N CYS A 135 27.45 -13.37 10.52
CA CYS A 135 27.81 -13.63 9.12
C CYS A 135 29.32 -13.64 8.91
N ARG A 136 30.03 -12.65 9.45
CA ARG A 136 31.50 -12.53 9.34
C ARG A 136 32.21 -13.67 10.06
N GLU A 137 31.68 -14.09 11.21
CA GLU A 137 32.18 -15.29 11.90
C GLU A 137 31.94 -16.54 11.05
N ALA A 138 30.75 -16.71 10.45
CA ALA A 138 30.47 -17.84 9.57
C ALA A 138 31.43 -17.89 8.38
N ILE A 139 31.70 -16.74 7.74
CA ILE A 139 32.63 -16.62 6.61
C ILE A 139 34.07 -16.93 7.05
N THR A 140 34.47 -16.48 8.24
CA THR A 140 35.84 -16.71 8.74
C THR A 140 36.05 -18.17 9.11
N ALA A 141 35.07 -18.79 9.77
CA ALA A 141 35.15 -20.17 10.23
C ALA A 141 34.88 -21.19 9.12
N PHE A 142 34.05 -20.84 8.13
CA PHE A 142 33.59 -21.71 7.04
C PHE A 142 33.57 -20.97 5.70
N PRO A 143 34.73 -20.54 5.17
CA PRO A 143 34.81 -19.75 3.94
C PRO A 143 34.28 -20.48 2.70
N GLU A 144 34.19 -21.81 2.74
CA GLU A 144 33.62 -22.65 1.69
C GLU A 144 32.09 -22.75 1.71
N ALA A 145 31.42 -22.25 2.77
CA ALA A 145 29.98 -22.37 2.94
C ALA A 145 29.23 -21.15 2.42
N ALA A 146 28.22 -21.37 1.57
CA ALA A 146 27.42 -20.29 0.98
C ALA A 146 26.59 -19.47 2.02
N GLY A 147 26.20 -20.09 3.13
CA GLY A 147 25.24 -19.52 4.08
C GLY A 147 25.65 -18.18 4.70
N GLY A 148 26.94 -18.02 5.05
CA GLY A 148 27.45 -16.77 5.62
C GLY A 148 27.37 -15.59 4.63
N TYR A 149 27.77 -15.83 3.38
CA TYR A 149 27.68 -14.84 2.30
C TYR A 149 26.23 -14.51 1.94
N ALA A 150 25.36 -15.51 1.90
CA ALA A 150 23.94 -15.33 1.63
C ALA A 150 23.29 -14.42 2.69
N MET A 151 23.58 -14.61 3.98
CA MET A 151 23.04 -13.75 5.03
C MET A 151 23.69 -12.37 5.09
N LEU A 152 24.97 -12.24 4.73
CA LEU A 152 25.59 -10.92 4.58
C LEU A 152 24.91 -10.10 3.47
N SER A 153 24.50 -10.76 2.38
CA SER A 153 23.68 -10.15 1.32
C SER A 153 22.37 -9.60 1.89
N VAL A 154 21.62 -10.42 2.65
CA VAL A 154 20.36 -9.99 3.29
C VAL A 154 20.58 -8.81 4.26
N VAL A 155 21.65 -8.82 5.04
CA VAL A 155 22.00 -7.67 5.92
C VAL A 155 22.24 -6.42 5.08
N ALA A 156 22.99 -6.51 3.98
CA ALA A 156 23.24 -5.39 3.08
C ALA A 156 21.95 -4.84 2.47
N GLU A 157 21.00 -5.69 2.10
CA GLU A 157 19.68 -5.26 1.63
C GLU A 157 18.89 -4.47 2.68
N ARG A 158 18.89 -4.92 3.96
CA ARG A 158 18.23 -4.19 5.05
C ARG A 158 18.85 -2.81 5.31
N ARG A 159 20.10 -2.62 4.87
CA ARG A 159 20.82 -1.33 4.88
C ARG A 159 20.71 -0.54 3.57
N PHE A 160 19.95 -1.02 2.59
CA PHE A 160 19.84 -0.44 1.24
C PHE A 160 21.20 -0.32 0.52
N ARG A 161 22.14 -1.24 0.80
CA ARG A 161 23.45 -1.31 0.12
C ARG A 161 23.40 -2.37 -0.98
N TRP A 162 22.75 -2.04 -2.09
CA TRP A 162 22.36 -3.03 -3.10
C TRP A 162 23.54 -3.64 -3.85
N GLU A 163 24.61 -2.89 -4.08
CA GLU A 163 25.84 -3.39 -4.70
C GLU A 163 26.52 -4.44 -3.79
N GLN A 164 26.59 -4.19 -2.48
CA GLN A 164 27.12 -5.16 -1.51
C GLN A 164 26.20 -6.38 -1.39
N ALA A 165 24.88 -6.19 -1.47
CA ALA A 165 23.94 -7.30 -1.51
C ALA A 165 24.16 -8.19 -2.74
N LEU A 166 24.39 -7.59 -3.90
CA LEU A 166 24.68 -8.30 -5.15
C LEU A 166 26.00 -9.08 -5.05
N GLU A 167 27.06 -8.48 -4.51
CA GLU A 167 28.34 -9.15 -4.27
C GLU A 167 28.19 -10.37 -3.36
N GLY A 168 27.43 -10.22 -2.27
CA GLY A 168 27.19 -11.30 -1.31
C GLY A 168 26.43 -12.48 -1.91
N VAL A 169 25.36 -12.23 -2.68
CA VAL A 169 24.59 -13.30 -3.33
C VAL A 169 25.40 -13.97 -4.46
N ASP A 170 26.20 -13.20 -5.20
CA ASP A 170 27.10 -13.75 -6.21
C ASP A 170 28.17 -14.66 -5.61
N HIS A 171 28.69 -14.29 -4.45
CA HIS A 171 29.62 -15.16 -3.72
C HIS A 171 28.93 -16.43 -3.22
N ALA A 172 27.73 -16.30 -2.64
CA ALA A 172 26.95 -17.46 -2.22
C ALA A 172 26.64 -18.40 -3.40
N LEU A 173 26.28 -17.88 -4.57
CA LEU A 173 25.98 -18.68 -5.77
C LEU A 173 27.19 -19.49 -6.26
N ARG A 174 28.42 -18.98 -6.11
CA ARG A 174 29.64 -19.72 -6.46
C ARG A 174 29.89 -20.93 -5.56
N LEU A 175 29.45 -20.86 -4.31
CA LEU A 175 29.68 -21.89 -3.29
C LEU A 175 28.46 -22.80 -3.05
N CYS A 176 27.30 -22.44 -3.59
CA CYS A 176 26.04 -23.12 -3.26
C CYS A 176 25.96 -24.55 -3.81
N THR A 177 25.22 -25.37 -3.09
CA THR A 177 24.77 -26.68 -3.56
C THR A 177 23.69 -26.54 -4.63
N ALA A 178 23.43 -27.63 -5.37
CA ALA A 178 22.33 -27.67 -6.34
C ALA A 178 20.95 -27.39 -5.70
N ALA A 179 20.77 -27.77 -4.42
CA ALA A 179 19.53 -27.54 -3.69
C ALA A 179 19.33 -26.06 -3.29
N GLU A 180 20.42 -25.34 -2.99
CA GLU A 180 20.36 -23.93 -2.56
C GLU A 180 20.26 -22.96 -3.74
N ARG A 181 20.80 -23.35 -4.91
CA ARG A 181 20.92 -22.51 -6.10
C ARG A 181 19.61 -21.81 -6.51
N PRO A 182 18.44 -22.47 -6.58
CA PRO A 182 17.20 -21.80 -7.00
C PRO A 182 16.82 -20.60 -6.13
N SER A 183 16.92 -20.74 -4.80
CA SER A 183 16.59 -19.67 -3.85
C SER A 183 17.57 -18.50 -3.95
N LEU A 184 18.86 -18.78 -4.18
CA LEU A 184 19.87 -17.74 -4.36
C LEU A 184 19.72 -17.00 -5.70
N ILE A 185 19.32 -17.69 -6.77
CA ILE A 185 18.96 -17.05 -8.05
C ILE A 185 17.76 -16.12 -7.85
N ALA A 186 16.71 -16.58 -7.15
CA ALA A 186 15.55 -15.76 -6.84
C ALA A 186 15.94 -14.50 -6.03
N SER A 187 16.83 -14.64 -5.04
CA SER A 187 17.39 -13.50 -4.30
C SER A 187 18.15 -12.53 -5.21
N LYS A 188 19.00 -13.03 -6.12
CA LYS A 188 19.74 -12.20 -7.06
C LYS A 188 18.82 -11.43 -8.02
N LEU A 189 17.80 -12.09 -8.57
CA LEU A 189 16.80 -11.44 -9.41
C LEU A 189 16.07 -10.32 -8.67
N ARG A 190 15.71 -10.54 -7.41
CA ARG A 190 15.07 -9.52 -6.58
C ARG A 190 15.99 -8.33 -6.31
N ILE A 191 17.26 -8.57 -5.97
CA ILE A 191 18.26 -7.50 -5.76
C ILE A 191 18.42 -6.66 -7.03
N LEU A 192 18.66 -7.30 -8.18
CA LEU A 192 18.80 -6.61 -9.47
C LEU A 192 17.51 -5.86 -9.85
N GLY A 193 16.34 -6.44 -9.56
CA GLY A 193 15.05 -5.79 -9.74
C GLY A 193 14.89 -4.51 -8.90
N GLU A 194 15.31 -4.54 -7.63
CA GLU A 194 15.33 -3.35 -6.77
C GLU A 194 16.31 -2.28 -7.27
N MET A 195 17.45 -2.72 -7.80
CA MET A 195 18.44 -1.86 -8.47
C MET A 195 17.95 -1.28 -9.81
N GLY A 196 16.86 -1.80 -10.38
CA GLY A 196 16.34 -1.40 -11.69
C GLY A 196 17.12 -1.98 -12.88
N ASP A 197 17.98 -2.98 -12.66
CA ASP A 197 18.76 -3.65 -13.71
C ASP A 197 17.96 -4.80 -14.36
N THR A 198 16.99 -4.41 -15.18
CA THR A 198 16.10 -5.34 -15.88
C THR A 198 16.82 -6.17 -16.94
N ALA A 199 17.92 -5.65 -17.51
CA ALA A 199 18.73 -6.36 -18.51
C ALA A 199 19.48 -7.53 -17.88
N ALA A 200 20.12 -7.32 -16.73
CA ALA A 200 20.78 -8.40 -16.00
C ALA A 200 19.78 -9.47 -15.52
N CYS A 201 18.59 -9.06 -15.09
CA CYS A 201 17.52 -10.00 -14.74
C CYS A 201 17.12 -10.88 -15.94
N ALA A 202 16.93 -10.28 -17.12
CA ALA A 202 16.57 -11.00 -18.33
C ALA A 202 17.67 -11.99 -18.75
N ALA A 203 18.94 -11.61 -18.64
CA ALA A 203 20.07 -12.49 -18.94
C ALA A 203 20.10 -13.73 -18.02
N ILE A 204 19.90 -13.54 -16.71
CA ILE A 204 19.84 -14.65 -15.74
C ILE A 204 18.69 -15.60 -16.05
N LEU A 205 17.50 -15.05 -16.36
CA LEU A 205 16.33 -15.86 -16.71
C LEU A 205 16.53 -16.65 -18.00
N ALA A 206 17.25 -16.09 -18.98
CA ALA A 206 17.59 -16.79 -20.22
C ALA A 206 18.62 -17.92 -20.00
N GLU A 207 19.58 -17.75 -19.10
CA GLU A 207 20.61 -18.74 -18.80
C GLU A 207 20.07 -19.90 -17.93
N GLN A 208 19.37 -19.56 -16.85
CA GLN A 208 18.95 -20.54 -15.83
C GLN A 208 17.62 -21.24 -16.19
N GLY A 209 16.84 -20.65 -17.12
CA GLY A 209 15.49 -21.07 -17.44
C GLY A 209 14.51 -20.89 -16.26
N THR A 210 13.35 -21.55 -16.35
CA THR A 210 12.23 -21.47 -15.39
C THR A 210 12.04 -22.77 -14.59
N ALA A 211 13.13 -23.45 -14.25
CA ALA A 211 13.10 -24.83 -13.73
C ALA A 211 12.64 -25.00 -12.27
N SER A 212 12.30 -23.91 -11.55
CA SER A 212 11.84 -24.00 -10.15
C SER A 212 10.76 -22.96 -9.83
N ALA A 213 9.90 -23.30 -8.87
CA ALA A 213 8.89 -22.40 -8.34
C ALA A 213 9.48 -21.08 -7.83
N ALA A 214 10.66 -21.13 -7.18
CA ALA A 214 11.33 -19.94 -6.65
C ALA A 214 11.75 -18.96 -7.75
N VAL A 215 12.38 -19.45 -8.82
CA VAL A 215 12.83 -18.63 -9.96
C VAL A 215 11.63 -18.10 -10.75
N LEU A 216 10.61 -18.93 -11.00
CA LEU A 216 9.37 -18.50 -11.65
C LEU A 216 8.64 -17.42 -10.85
N SER A 217 8.53 -17.60 -9.53
CA SER A 217 7.90 -16.62 -8.64
C SER A 217 8.64 -15.28 -8.66
N ALA A 218 9.98 -15.30 -8.58
CA ALA A 218 10.79 -14.09 -8.67
C ALA A 218 10.66 -13.41 -10.03
N SER A 219 10.64 -14.18 -11.11
CA SER A 219 10.43 -13.70 -12.48
C SER A 219 9.05 -13.07 -12.66
N ALA A 220 8.00 -13.69 -12.12
CA ALA A 220 6.63 -13.17 -12.17
C ALA A 220 6.50 -11.87 -11.36
N TYR A 221 7.13 -11.79 -10.19
CA TYR A 221 7.17 -10.56 -9.39
C TYR A 221 7.92 -9.42 -10.11
N LEU A 222 9.06 -9.73 -10.74
CA LEU A 222 9.78 -8.76 -11.55
C LEU A 222 8.91 -8.24 -12.70
N ALA A 223 8.25 -9.13 -13.42
CA ALA A 223 7.33 -8.76 -14.49
C ALA A 223 6.18 -7.86 -14.02
N MET A 224 5.58 -8.20 -12.87
CA MET A 224 4.53 -7.39 -12.25
C MET A 224 5.03 -5.98 -11.91
N THR A 225 6.19 -5.88 -11.26
CA THR A 225 6.76 -4.58 -10.86
C THR A 225 7.19 -3.73 -12.06
N GLN A 226 7.64 -4.35 -13.15
CA GLN A 226 7.99 -3.68 -14.41
C GLN A 226 6.79 -3.39 -15.33
N GLY A 227 5.57 -3.71 -14.89
CA GLY A 227 4.34 -3.41 -15.62
C GLY A 227 4.02 -4.38 -16.77
N THR A 228 4.70 -5.51 -16.88
CA THR A 228 4.32 -6.55 -17.86
C THR A 228 3.28 -7.49 -17.26
N VAL A 229 2.10 -6.96 -16.91
CA VAL A 229 1.06 -7.69 -16.14
C VAL A 229 0.63 -9.00 -16.82
N ALA A 230 0.40 -9.02 -18.13
CA ALA A 230 0.03 -10.25 -18.85
C ALA A 230 1.14 -11.31 -18.80
N ASP A 231 2.41 -10.87 -18.85
CA ASP A 231 3.58 -11.73 -18.75
C ASP A 231 3.77 -12.27 -17.33
N ALA A 232 3.51 -11.44 -16.31
CA ALA A 232 3.44 -11.86 -14.92
C ALA A 232 2.32 -12.90 -14.70
N ASP A 233 1.13 -12.68 -15.29
CA ASP A 233 -0.02 -13.57 -15.23
C ASP A 233 0.34 -14.98 -15.74
N ARG A 234 0.89 -15.02 -16.97
CA ARG A 234 1.36 -16.23 -17.63
C ARG A 234 2.41 -16.96 -16.80
N ARG A 235 3.40 -16.25 -16.24
CA ARG A 235 4.44 -16.88 -15.40
C ARG A 235 3.88 -17.44 -14.10
N TRP A 236 2.88 -16.80 -13.50
CA TRP A 236 2.20 -17.37 -12.34
C TRP A 236 1.37 -18.60 -12.70
N ASP A 237 0.73 -18.62 -13.87
CA ASP A 237 0.04 -19.82 -14.37
C ASP A 237 1.02 -20.96 -14.66
N GLU A 238 2.16 -20.67 -15.26
CA GLU A 238 3.26 -21.64 -15.45
C GLU A 238 3.79 -22.16 -14.11
N CYS A 239 3.93 -21.28 -13.11
CA CYS A 239 4.36 -21.68 -11.78
C CYS A 239 3.34 -22.61 -11.11
N LEU A 240 2.04 -22.31 -11.23
CA LEU A 240 0.98 -23.14 -10.68
C LEU A 240 0.86 -24.49 -11.40
N ALA A 241 0.98 -24.49 -12.73
CA ALA A 241 0.89 -25.71 -13.54
C ALA A 241 2.12 -26.62 -13.36
N GLY A 242 3.31 -26.03 -13.26
CA GLY A 242 4.56 -26.77 -13.05
C GLY A 242 4.75 -27.25 -11.61
N PHE A 243 4.19 -26.51 -10.64
CA PHE A 243 4.39 -26.77 -9.21
C PHE A 243 3.07 -26.70 -8.42
N PRO A 244 2.08 -27.57 -8.74
CA PRO A 244 0.75 -27.51 -8.13
C PRO A 244 0.76 -27.81 -6.62
N ASP A 245 1.77 -28.52 -6.14
CA ASP A 245 1.99 -28.86 -4.74
C ASP A 245 2.76 -27.77 -3.95
N GLU A 246 3.28 -26.74 -4.62
CA GLU A 246 4.00 -25.65 -3.97
C GLU A 246 3.06 -24.52 -3.57
N VAL A 247 2.78 -24.40 -2.27
CA VAL A 247 1.87 -23.37 -1.75
C VAL A 247 2.29 -21.93 -2.14
N GLN A 248 3.59 -21.69 -2.35
CA GLN A 248 4.09 -20.37 -2.75
C GLN A 248 3.60 -19.94 -4.13
N ALA A 249 3.36 -20.89 -5.05
CA ALA A 249 2.79 -20.59 -6.36
C ALA A 249 1.35 -20.07 -6.23
N TRP A 250 0.55 -20.67 -5.34
CA TRP A 250 -0.83 -20.27 -5.03
C TRP A 250 -0.89 -18.91 -4.34
N LEU A 251 -0.09 -18.72 -3.29
CA LEU A 251 -0.01 -17.46 -2.56
C LEU A 251 0.49 -16.33 -3.47
N GLY A 252 1.49 -16.61 -4.31
CA GLY A 252 2.04 -15.66 -5.27
C GLY A 252 1.03 -15.23 -6.32
N LYS A 253 0.33 -16.19 -6.96
CA LYS A 253 -0.75 -15.89 -7.92
C LYS A 253 -1.88 -15.10 -7.26
N ALA A 254 -2.33 -15.48 -6.08
CA ALA A 254 -3.37 -14.77 -5.35
C ALA A 254 -2.94 -13.34 -4.98
N GLY A 255 -1.69 -13.16 -4.55
CA GLY A 255 -1.10 -11.85 -4.29
C GLY A 255 -1.05 -10.97 -5.54
N PHE A 256 -0.71 -11.55 -6.69
CA PHE A 256 -0.75 -10.87 -7.99
C PHE A 256 -2.18 -10.51 -8.41
N GLN A 257 -3.14 -11.43 -8.30
CA GLN A 257 -4.55 -11.16 -8.58
C GLN A 257 -5.10 -10.05 -7.69
N ARG A 258 -4.74 -10.03 -6.40
CA ARG A 258 -5.03 -8.90 -5.50
C ARG A 258 -4.46 -7.59 -6.00
N ALA A 259 -3.16 -7.56 -6.33
CA ALA A 259 -2.48 -6.37 -6.81
C ALA A 259 -3.07 -5.82 -8.12
N THR A 260 -3.65 -6.69 -8.96
CA THR A 260 -4.33 -6.31 -10.20
C THR A 260 -5.85 -6.14 -10.06
N GLY A 261 -6.38 -6.08 -8.83
CA GLY A 261 -7.82 -5.86 -8.57
C GLY A 261 -8.74 -7.06 -8.82
N ARG A 262 -8.23 -8.24 -9.18
CA ARG A 262 -8.98 -9.49 -9.40
C ARG A 262 -9.27 -10.20 -8.07
N LEU A 263 -9.93 -9.49 -7.16
CA LEU A 263 -10.15 -9.95 -5.78
C LEU A 263 -11.03 -11.20 -5.70
N ALA A 264 -11.98 -11.38 -6.61
CA ALA A 264 -12.83 -12.57 -6.65
C ALA A 264 -12.06 -13.83 -7.05
N GLU A 265 -11.18 -13.71 -8.06
CA GLU A 265 -10.30 -14.80 -8.47
C GLU A 265 -9.29 -15.16 -7.38
N ALA A 266 -8.69 -14.14 -6.73
CA ALA A 266 -7.79 -14.35 -5.61
C ALA A 266 -8.48 -15.09 -4.45
N GLU A 267 -9.71 -14.70 -4.11
CA GLU A 267 -10.50 -15.36 -3.08
C GLU A 267 -10.80 -16.82 -3.46
N ALA A 268 -11.27 -17.07 -4.68
CA ALA A 268 -11.58 -18.41 -5.15
C ALA A 268 -10.34 -19.32 -5.12
N LEU A 269 -9.20 -18.82 -5.60
CA LEU A 269 -7.93 -19.53 -5.58
C LEU A 269 -7.49 -19.88 -4.15
N LEU A 270 -7.60 -18.91 -3.22
CA LEU A 270 -7.22 -19.10 -1.82
C LEU A 270 -8.19 -20.01 -1.05
N ARG A 271 -9.47 -20.03 -1.40
CA ARG A 271 -10.43 -21.01 -0.86
C ARG A 271 -10.06 -22.42 -1.28
N GLY A 272 -9.74 -22.64 -2.56
CA GLY A 272 -9.22 -23.93 -3.04
C GLY A 272 -7.90 -24.32 -2.35
N ALA A 273 -6.97 -23.36 -2.18
CA ALA A 273 -5.75 -23.60 -1.41
C ALA A 273 -6.04 -23.97 0.05
N SER A 274 -7.07 -23.39 0.67
CA SER A 274 -7.43 -23.67 2.07
C SER A 274 -8.07 -25.05 2.26
N GLU A 275 -8.70 -25.61 1.22
CA GLU A 275 -9.19 -26.98 1.21
C GLU A 275 -8.03 -27.97 1.05
N ARG A 276 -7.06 -27.66 0.19
CA ARG A 276 -5.86 -28.48 -0.03
C ARG A 276 -4.91 -28.47 1.17
N TRP A 277 -4.76 -27.31 1.81
CA TRP A 277 -3.85 -27.10 2.93
C TRP A 277 -4.57 -26.48 4.14
N PRO A 278 -5.48 -27.22 4.78
CA PRO A 278 -6.31 -26.69 5.87
C PRO A 278 -5.50 -26.23 7.09
N HIS A 279 -4.28 -26.75 7.25
CA HIS A 279 -3.39 -26.48 8.38
C HIS A 279 -2.33 -25.41 8.08
N LEU A 280 -2.28 -24.85 6.87
CA LEU A 280 -1.30 -23.81 6.54
C LEU A 280 -1.83 -22.41 6.88
N ALA A 281 -1.26 -21.83 7.92
CA ALA A 281 -1.64 -20.50 8.41
C ALA A 281 -1.40 -19.38 7.40
N SER A 282 -0.41 -19.51 6.50
CA SER A 282 -0.13 -18.52 5.44
C SER A 282 -1.28 -18.40 4.43
N VAL A 283 -1.99 -19.51 4.14
CA VAL A 283 -3.16 -19.52 3.26
C VAL A 283 -4.33 -18.79 3.94
N ARG A 284 -4.58 -19.07 5.22
CA ARG A 284 -5.61 -18.37 6.02
C ARG A 284 -5.34 -16.87 6.08
N GLN A 285 -4.08 -16.49 6.32
CA GLN A 285 -3.65 -15.09 6.32
C GLN A 285 -3.91 -14.41 4.96
N ALA A 286 -3.46 -15.02 3.84
CA ALA A 286 -3.67 -14.44 2.52
C ALA A 286 -5.17 -14.29 2.17
N LEU A 287 -6.01 -15.24 2.59
CA LEU A 287 -7.46 -15.15 2.44
C LEU A 287 -8.04 -14.02 3.30
N ALA A 288 -7.58 -13.86 4.55
CA ALA A 288 -7.98 -12.77 5.43
C ALA A 288 -7.66 -11.39 4.82
N GLU A 289 -6.45 -11.23 4.28
CA GLU A 289 -6.03 -10.01 3.58
C GLU A 289 -6.87 -9.74 2.32
N THR A 290 -7.21 -10.79 1.55
CA THR A 290 -8.08 -10.67 0.37
C THR A 290 -9.49 -10.21 0.75
N LEU A 291 -10.08 -10.82 1.78
CA LEU A 291 -11.41 -10.47 2.30
C LEU A 291 -11.42 -9.05 2.87
N ALA A 292 -10.35 -8.64 3.56
CA ALA A 292 -10.19 -7.28 4.04
C ALA A 292 -10.15 -6.27 2.89
N GLN A 293 -9.45 -6.55 1.79
CA GLN A 293 -9.47 -5.71 0.59
C GLN A 293 -10.84 -5.68 -0.10
N ARG A 294 -11.60 -6.78 -0.03
CA ARG A 294 -13.02 -6.83 -0.44
C ARG A 294 -13.97 -6.12 0.52
N ARG A 295 -13.47 -5.62 1.66
CA ARG A 295 -14.21 -4.98 2.75
C ARG A 295 -15.15 -5.91 3.52
N ASP A 296 -14.97 -7.22 3.42
CA ASP A 296 -15.64 -8.21 4.28
C ASP A 296 -14.85 -8.37 5.59
N VAL A 297 -15.00 -7.39 6.49
CA VAL A 297 -14.26 -7.35 7.76
C VAL A 297 -14.60 -8.53 8.66
N GLY A 298 -15.85 -8.99 8.65
CA GLY A 298 -16.30 -10.12 9.46
C GLY A 298 -15.62 -11.42 9.04
N ALA A 299 -15.65 -11.75 7.75
CA ALA A 299 -15.00 -12.93 7.23
C ALA A 299 -13.46 -12.83 7.35
N ALA A 300 -12.89 -11.65 7.11
CA ALA A 300 -11.46 -11.41 7.30
C ALA A 300 -11.03 -11.68 8.75
N ARG A 301 -11.79 -11.18 9.73
CA ARG A 301 -11.52 -11.42 11.16
C ARG A 301 -11.53 -12.90 11.51
N GLY A 302 -12.49 -13.66 10.98
CA GLY A 302 -12.54 -15.11 11.16
C GLY A 302 -11.30 -15.81 10.61
N GLN A 303 -10.86 -15.47 9.40
CA GLN A 303 -9.65 -16.05 8.82
C GLN A 303 -8.37 -15.67 9.57
N TRP A 304 -8.29 -14.45 10.13
CA TRP A 304 -7.18 -14.06 11.00
C TRP A 304 -7.11 -14.88 12.29
N GLN A 305 -8.27 -15.16 12.92
CA GLN A 305 -8.33 -16.01 14.12
C GLN A 305 -7.84 -17.43 13.83
N GLU A 306 -8.28 -18.03 12.72
CA GLU A 306 -7.81 -19.35 12.27
C GLU A 306 -6.31 -19.35 11.97
N ALA A 307 -5.82 -18.34 11.26
CA ALA A 307 -4.39 -18.19 10.98
C ALA A 307 -3.58 -18.10 12.29
N GLN A 308 -4.07 -17.37 13.29
CA GLN A 308 -3.42 -17.23 14.59
C GLN A 308 -3.43 -18.55 15.37
N HIS A 309 -4.53 -19.31 15.34
CA HIS A 309 -4.61 -20.62 15.99
C HIS A 309 -3.62 -21.63 15.39
N LEU A 310 -3.45 -21.65 14.06
CA LEU A 310 -2.58 -22.59 13.36
C LEU A 310 -1.08 -22.34 13.61
N ALA A 311 -0.64 -21.09 13.81
CA ALA A 311 0.76 -20.80 14.10
C ALA A 311 0.91 -19.59 15.06
N PRO A 312 0.63 -19.78 16.36
CA PRO A 312 0.47 -18.68 17.33
C PRO A 312 1.75 -17.91 17.67
N LEU A 313 2.91 -18.37 17.17
CA LEU A 313 4.23 -17.84 17.54
C LEU A 313 4.88 -16.98 16.45
N SER A 314 4.22 -16.82 15.29
CA SER A 314 4.78 -16.06 14.17
C SER A 314 4.72 -14.55 14.43
N ILE A 315 5.88 -13.91 14.53
CA ILE A 315 5.95 -12.45 14.73
C ILE A 315 5.44 -11.67 13.51
N PHE A 316 5.67 -12.16 12.29
CA PHE A 316 5.18 -11.52 11.07
C PHE A 316 3.66 -11.52 11.01
N ARG A 317 3.02 -12.64 11.38
CA ARG A 317 1.56 -12.71 11.41
C ARG A 317 0.98 -11.79 12.47
N LEU A 318 1.60 -11.77 13.65
CA LEU A 318 1.22 -10.85 14.73
C LEU A 318 1.22 -9.40 14.23
N TRP A 319 2.30 -8.98 13.55
CA TRP A 319 2.43 -7.65 12.98
C TRP A 319 1.40 -7.35 11.87
N SER A 320 1.19 -8.27 10.93
CA SER A 320 0.17 -8.12 9.89
C SER A 320 -1.25 -8.04 10.46
N GLN A 321 -1.55 -8.80 11.51
CA GLN A 321 -2.84 -8.74 12.20
C GLN A 321 -3.00 -7.43 12.98
N CYS A 322 -1.93 -6.90 13.59
CA CYS A 322 -1.94 -5.55 14.18
C CYS A 322 -2.23 -4.47 13.14
N ALA A 323 -1.65 -4.56 11.93
CA ALA A 323 -1.97 -3.65 10.83
C ALA A 323 -3.44 -3.75 10.42
N PHE A 324 -3.99 -4.97 10.29
CA PHE A 324 -5.40 -5.18 10.01
C PHE A 324 -6.31 -4.57 11.10
N LEU A 325 -5.99 -4.80 12.38
CA LEU A 325 -6.75 -4.24 13.50
C LEU A 325 -6.62 -2.71 13.56
N GLY A 326 -5.47 -2.15 13.18
CA GLY A 326 -5.25 -0.72 13.01
C GLY A 326 -6.15 -0.12 11.93
N ALA A 327 -6.21 -0.76 10.75
CA ALA A 327 -7.14 -0.38 9.69
C ALA A 327 -8.60 -0.47 10.16
N CYS A 328 -8.94 -1.44 11.02
CA CYS A 328 -10.27 -1.55 11.62
C CYS A 328 -10.56 -0.54 12.76
N GLY A 329 -9.53 0.12 13.31
CA GLY A 329 -9.63 0.95 14.51
C GLY A 329 -9.82 0.16 15.82
N ALA A 330 -9.44 -1.11 15.87
CA ALA A 330 -9.69 -2.03 16.98
C ALA A 330 -8.52 -2.09 17.99
N ARG A 331 -8.22 -0.97 18.65
CA ARG A 331 -7.04 -0.82 19.55
C ARG A 331 -6.98 -1.85 20.66
N ALA A 332 -8.09 -2.07 21.37
CA ALA A 332 -8.14 -3.00 22.51
C ALA A 332 -7.85 -4.44 22.08
N GLU A 333 -8.36 -4.85 20.91
CA GLU A 333 -8.10 -6.16 20.34
C GLU A 333 -6.62 -6.32 19.96
N ALA A 334 -5.99 -5.27 19.40
CA ALA A 334 -4.58 -5.30 19.03
C ALA A 334 -3.66 -5.41 20.25
N GLU A 335 -3.93 -4.65 21.32
CA GLU A 335 -3.16 -4.74 22.57
C GLU A 335 -3.37 -6.10 23.26
N ALA A 336 -4.60 -6.63 23.28
CA ALA A 336 -4.87 -7.97 23.81
C ALA A 336 -4.12 -9.05 23.04
N LEU A 337 -4.08 -8.95 21.71
CA LEU A 337 -3.34 -9.87 20.84
C LEU A 337 -1.83 -9.85 21.14
N LEU A 338 -1.24 -8.66 21.28
CA LEU A 338 0.18 -8.47 21.63
C LEU A 338 0.51 -9.08 23.00
N VAL A 339 -0.35 -8.87 23.99
CA VAL A 339 -0.21 -9.45 25.34
C VAL A 339 -0.34 -10.98 25.30
N GLN A 340 -1.34 -11.50 24.59
CA GLN A 340 -1.54 -12.95 24.46
C GLN A 340 -0.37 -13.64 23.77
N ALA A 341 0.25 -12.98 22.78
CA ALA A 341 1.44 -13.49 22.11
C ALA A 341 2.70 -13.47 23.01
N GLY A 342 2.65 -12.75 24.14
CA GLY A 342 3.80 -12.49 25.00
C GLY A 342 4.83 -11.57 24.34
N ALA A 343 4.38 -10.66 23.46
CA ALA A 343 5.27 -9.79 22.72
C ALA A 343 6.00 -8.82 23.66
N ALA A 344 7.31 -8.68 23.47
CA ALA A 344 8.17 -7.78 24.24
C ALA A 344 9.22 -7.12 23.33
N GLY A 345 9.91 -6.09 23.85
CA GLY A 345 11.02 -5.43 23.15
C GLY A 345 10.64 -4.95 21.74
N SER A 346 11.50 -5.27 20.76
CA SER A 346 11.30 -4.88 19.36
C SER A 346 10.04 -5.48 18.73
N VAL A 347 9.62 -6.69 19.14
CA VAL A 347 8.40 -7.33 18.63
C VAL A 347 7.15 -6.55 19.04
N LEU A 348 7.08 -6.13 20.31
CA LEU A 348 5.97 -5.31 20.82
C LEU A 348 5.95 -3.93 20.16
N ALA A 349 7.10 -3.26 20.11
CA ALA A 349 7.23 -1.94 19.49
C ALA A 349 6.84 -1.98 18.00
N ARG A 350 7.28 -3.02 17.26
CA ARG A 350 6.90 -3.19 15.85
C ARG A 350 5.42 -3.45 15.68
N GLY A 351 4.79 -4.29 16.52
CA GLY A 351 3.35 -4.53 16.42
C GLY A 351 2.52 -3.27 16.70
N ARG A 352 2.92 -2.45 17.68
CA ARG A 352 2.28 -1.15 17.94
C ARG A 352 2.51 -0.14 16.82
N PHE A 353 3.70 -0.13 16.22
CA PHE A 353 3.99 0.66 15.03
C PHE A 353 3.07 0.29 13.87
N GLU A 354 2.93 -1.00 13.54
CA GLU A 354 2.07 -1.45 12.42
C GLU A 354 0.60 -1.08 12.65
N TYR A 355 0.11 -1.22 13.89
CA TYR A 355 -1.21 -0.72 14.27
C TYR A 355 -1.32 0.79 14.04
N ALA A 356 -0.40 1.58 14.61
CA ALA A 356 -0.45 3.04 14.55
C ALA A 356 -0.34 3.57 13.11
N LYS A 357 0.52 2.95 12.28
CA LYS A 357 0.65 3.26 10.85
C LYS A 357 -0.68 3.02 10.12
N ALA A 358 -1.29 1.85 10.31
CA ALA A 358 -2.55 1.51 9.65
C ALA A 358 -3.74 2.33 10.17
N ALA A 359 -3.75 2.68 11.46
CA ALA A 359 -4.76 3.53 12.09
C ALA A 359 -4.56 5.04 11.82
N ARG A 360 -3.57 5.42 10.99
CA ARG A 360 -3.20 6.83 10.72
C ARG A 360 -2.95 7.62 12.02
N GLU A 361 -2.35 6.99 13.03
CA GLU A 361 -1.86 7.63 14.27
C GLU A 361 -0.38 8.02 14.07
N LEU A 362 -0.12 9.00 13.19
CA LEU A 362 1.23 9.27 12.66
C LEU A 362 2.26 9.63 13.76
N ASP A 363 1.87 10.40 14.77
CA ASP A 363 2.74 10.75 15.91
C ASP A 363 3.14 9.50 16.73
N ALA A 364 2.17 8.64 17.04
CA ALA A 364 2.43 7.39 17.76
C ALA A 364 3.32 6.45 16.92
N ALA A 365 3.07 6.36 15.62
CA ALA A 365 3.90 5.58 14.70
C ALA A 365 5.35 6.08 14.67
N LEU A 366 5.58 7.40 14.65
CA LEU A 366 6.92 7.99 14.73
C LEU A 366 7.58 7.73 16.09
N GLY A 367 6.82 7.78 17.19
CA GLY A 367 7.33 7.43 18.52
C GLY A 367 7.85 5.98 18.57
N PHE A 368 7.06 5.02 18.13
CA PHE A 368 7.48 3.61 18.09
C PHE A 368 8.65 3.37 17.11
N LEU A 369 8.69 4.08 15.98
CA LEU A 369 9.84 4.03 15.07
C LEU A 369 11.11 4.58 15.71
N ALA A 370 11.03 5.65 16.50
CA ALA A 370 12.19 6.20 17.20
C ALA A 370 12.80 5.18 18.16
N ASP A 371 11.96 4.46 18.91
CA ASP A 371 12.39 3.38 19.79
C ASP A 371 13.08 2.26 18.99
N LEU A 372 12.45 1.78 17.91
CA LEU A 372 13.04 0.75 17.04
C LEU A 372 14.36 1.18 16.39
N ARG A 373 14.47 2.44 15.95
CA ARG A 373 15.69 3.00 15.35
C ARG A 373 16.80 3.20 16.37
N SER A 374 16.48 3.50 17.62
CA SER A 374 17.49 3.62 18.69
C SER A 374 18.18 2.28 18.94
N ALA A 375 17.43 1.17 18.85
CA ALA A 375 17.96 -0.18 18.96
C ALA A 375 18.71 -0.65 17.69
N SER A 376 18.34 -0.13 16.52
CA SER A 376 18.88 -0.55 15.22
C SER A 376 19.13 0.65 14.29
N PRO A 377 20.12 1.51 14.59
CA PRO A 377 20.29 2.79 13.90
C PRO A 377 20.73 2.66 12.43
N ASP A 378 21.33 1.52 12.07
CA ASP A 378 21.79 1.20 10.73
C ASP A 378 20.71 0.51 9.86
N ASN A 379 19.52 0.27 10.40
CA ASN A 379 18.42 -0.36 9.66
C ASN A 379 17.70 0.65 8.74
N ALA A 380 18.09 0.65 7.46
CA ALA A 380 17.55 1.57 6.47
C ALA A 380 16.05 1.34 6.19
N VAL A 381 15.52 0.13 6.43
CA VAL A 381 14.08 -0.13 6.29
C VAL A 381 13.27 0.68 7.31
N LEU A 382 13.77 0.83 8.53
CA LEU A 382 13.12 1.67 9.56
C LEU A 382 13.23 3.16 9.22
N ALA A 383 14.39 3.62 8.74
CA ALA A 383 14.58 4.99 8.29
C ALA A 383 13.70 5.32 7.07
N TYR A 384 13.50 4.36 6.16
CA TYR A 384 12.60 4.53 5.00
C TYR A 384 11.15 4.63 5.46
N ALA A 385 10.72 3.76 6.39
CA ALA A 385 9.39 3.84 6.98
C ALA A 385 9.17 5.18 7.70
N GLU A 386 10.16 5.71 8.41
CA GLU A 386 10.08 7.04 9.01
C GLU A 386 9.91 8.14 7.95
N ALA A 387 10.71 8.10 6.88
CA ALA A 387 10.59 9.05 5.78
C ALA A 387 9.20 9.00 5.12
N GLU A 388 8.62 7.81 4.95
CA GLU A 388 7.23 7.64 4.49
C GLU A 388 6.24 8.34 5.43
N ILE A 389 6.27 8.03 6.74
CA ILE A 389 5.33 8.60 7.71
C ILE A 389 5.46 10.12 7.78
N ARG A 390 6.70 10.64 7.80
CA ARG A 390 6.96 12.09 7.80
C ARG A 390 6.44 12.75 6.53
N SER A 391 6.58 12.11 5.38
CA SER A 391 6.03 12.63 4.12
C SER A 391 4.50 12.79 4.16
N TRP A 392 3.79 11.94 4.90
CA TRP A 392 2.33 11.99 5.03
C TRP A 392 1.84 13.11 5.96
N ARG A 393 2.67 13.58 6.90
CA ARG A 393 2.33 14.74 7.76
C ARG A 393 2.34 16.05 6.99
N GLN A 394 3.14 16.10 5.92
CA GLN A 394 3.28 17.26 5.04
C GLN A 394 3.62 18.55 5.79
N ASP A 395 4.34 18.45 6.90
CA ASP A 395 4.94 19.60 7.57
C ASP A 395 6.35 19.81 7.01
N GLU A 396 6.76 21.06 6.83
CA GLU A 396 8.01 21.38 6.13
C GLU A 396 9.24 20.79 6.84
N GLY A 397 9.29 20.83 8.17
CA GLY A 397 10.35 20.21 8.95
C GLY A 397 10.36 18.68 8.87
N ASP A 398 9.20 18.05 8.73
CA ASP A 398 9.10 16.59 8.53
C ASP A 398 9.54 16.20 7.11
N LEU A 399 9.18 16.99 6.11
CA LEU A 399 9.60 16.79 4.73
C LEU A 399 11.13 16.95 4.58
N GLU A 400 11.74 17.94 5.23
CA GLU A 400 13.21 18.08 5.22
C GLU A 400 13.92 16.91 5.90
N GLN A 401 13.38 16.41 7.02
CA GLN A 401 13.91 15.22 7.69
C GLN A 401 13.76 13.97 6.80
N ALA A 402 12.59 13.77 6.19
CA ALA A 402 12.36 12.68 5.24
C ALA A 402 13.35 12.76 4.06
N ALA A 403 13.53 13.95 3.47
CA ALA A 403 14.47 14.16 2.38
C ALA A 403 15.92 13.85 2.79
N SER A 404 16.32 14.24 4.01
CA SER A 404 17.65 13.93 4.55
C SER A 404 17.88 12.43 4.70
N LEU A 405 16.91 11.69 5.25
CA LEU A 405 17.00 10.23 5.42
C LEU A 405 17.12 9.53 4.06
N LEU A 406 16.33 9.95 3.08
CA LEU A 406 16.31 9.36 1.74
C LEU A 406 17.57 9.69 0.94
N ARG A 407 18.08 10.93 1.04
CA ARG A 407 19.38 11.31 0.44
C ARG A 407 20.50 10.45 0.98
N ALA A 408 20.57 10.24 2.29
CA ALA A 408 21.60 9.38 2.89
C ALA A 408 21.54 7.93 2.34
N MET A 409 20.36 7.41 2.03
CA MET A 409 20.22 6.08 1.39
C MET A 409 20.72 6.10 -0.06
N CYS A 410 20.32 7.11 -0.85
CA CYS A 410 20.78 7.27 -2.23
C CYS A 410 22.29 7.51 -2.33
N ASP A 411 22.88 8.20 -1.35
CA ASP A 411 24.33 8.44 -1.27
C ASP A 411 25.09 7.16 -0.89
N ALA A 412 24.48 6.30 -0.05
CA ALA A 412 25.06 5.02 0.34
C ALA A 412 25.00 3.97 -0.78
N SER A 413 24.01 4.07 -1.69
CA SER A 413 23.84 3.21 -2.86
C SER A 413 23.06 3.95 -3.92
N ALA A 414 23.71 4.26 -5.05
CA ALA A 414 23.04 4.91 -6.19
C ALA A 414 21.91 4.03 -6.77
N ALA A 415 21.99 2.72 -6.53
CA ALA A 415 20.98 1.75 -6.93
C ALA A 415 19.77 1.66 -5.96
N ALA A 416 19.68 2.50 -4.93
CA ALA A 416 18.52 2.59 -4.04
C ALA A 416 17.31 3.31 -4.69
N VAL A 417 16.86 2.81 -5.84
CA VAL A 417 15.81 3.44 -6.66
C VAL A 417 14.52 3.68 -5.88
N ARG A 418 14.11 2.77 -5.00
CA ARG A 418 12.91 2.94 -4.16
C ARG A 418 13.02 4.13 -3.20
N ALA A 419 14.21 4.39 -2.64
CA ALA A 419 14.45 5.58 -1.83
C ALA A 419 14.43 6.84 -2.71
N GLY A 420 15.04 6.76 -3.91
CA GLY A 420 15.01 7.83 -4.90
C GLY A 420 13.60 8.20 -5.34
N GLU A 421 12.70 7.23 -5.55
CA GLU A 421 11.30 7.48 -5.91
C GLU A 421 10.61 8.34 -4.84
N LEU A 422 10.70 7.94 -3.57
CA LEU A 422 10.11 8.70 -2.48
C LEU A 422 10.79 10.07 -2.33
N LEU A 423 12.11 10.15 -2.57
CA LEU A 423 12.85 11.41 -2.53
C LEU A 423 12.35 12.39 -3.61
N VAL A 424 12.04 11.92 -4.82
CA VAL A 424 11.39 12.76 -5.86
C VAL A 424 10.10 13.35 -5.29
N ARG A 425 9.21 12.51 -4.74
CA ARG A 425 7.92 12.98 -4.19
C ARG A 425 8.13 14.02 -3.09
N VAL A 426 9.03 13.76 -2.15
CA VAL A 426 9.33 14.68 -1.04
C VAL A 426 9.94 15.99 -1.54
N GLN A 427 10.87 15.95 -2.51
CA GLN A 427 11.48 17.16 -3.07
C GLN A 427 10.46 18.01 -3.84
N VAL A 428 9.52 17.38 -4.54
CA VAL A 428 8.39 18.09 -5.18
C VAL A 428 7.52 18.77 -4.13
N LEU A 429 7.16 18.09 -3.05
CA LEU A 429 6.39 18.67 -1.94
C LEU A 429 7.12 19.82 -1.23
N LEU A 430 8.45 19.79 -1.18
CA LEU A 430 9.29 20.87 -0.67
C LEU A 430 9.42 22.06 -1.63
N GLY A 431 8.86 21.97 -2.84
CA GLY A 431 9.02 23.02 -3.86
C GLY A 431 10.42 23.08 -4.46
N LYS A 432 11.13 21.94 -4.50
CA LYS A 432 12.48 21.80 -5.07
C LYS A 432 12.44 20.96 -6.36
N PRO A 433 11.84 21.47 -7.46
CA PRO A 433 11.62 20.69 -8.67
C PRO A 433 12.93 20.33 -9.39
N GLU A 434 13.98 21.14 -9.28
CA GLU A 434 15.28 20.84 -9.89
C GLU A 434 15.95 19.63 -9.23
N ASP A 435 15.95 19.58 -7.89
CA ASP A 435 16.44 18.43 -7.13
C ASP A 435 15.65 17.16 -7.48
N ALA A 436 14.32 17.27 -7.53
CA ALA A 436 13.44 16.16 -7.91
C ALA A 436 13.74 15.67 -9.34
N ALA A 437 13.91 16.58 -10.30
CA ALA A 437 14.23 16.24 -11.68
C ALA A 437 15.61 15.58 -11.81
N LYS A 438 16.60 16.01 -11.01
CA LYS A 438 17.93 15.39 -10.94
C LYS A 438 17.85 13.93 -10.50
N VAL A 439 17.10 13.65 -9.43
CA VAL A 439 16.89 12.28 -8.94
C VAL A 439 16.09 11.46 -9.96
N ALA A 440 15.03 12.01 -10.55
CA ALA A 440 14.26 11.31 -11.59
C ALA A 440 15.10 10.95 -12.83
N GLY A 441 16.08 11.79 -13.16
CA GLY A 441 17.03 11.57 -14.24
C GLY A 441 18.12 10.53 -13.93
N SER A 442 18.36 10.19 -12.66
CA SER A 442 19.36 9.20 -12.28
C SER A 442 18.83 7.76 -12.28
N PHE A 443 17.52 7.56 -12.43
CA PHE A 443 16.94 6.21 -12.47
C PHE A 443 17.42 5.43 -13.70
N PRO A 444 17.74 4.13 -13.57
CA PRO A 444 18.18 3.28 -14.68
C PRO A 444 17.20 3.30 -15.85
N ALA A 445 17.68 3.52 -17.07
CA ALA A 445 16.81 3.73 -18.25
C ALA A 445 15.82 2.59 -18.53
N GLY A 446 16.21 1.35 -18.22
CA GLY A 446 15.38 0.15 -18.38
C GLY A 446 14.34 -0.08 -17.28
N ASP A 447 14.38 0.70 -16.19
CA ASP A 447 13.44 0.54 -15.08
C ASP A 447 12.11 1.21 -15.40
N ARG A 448 11.05 0.42 -15.42
CA ARG A 448 9.70 0.80 -15.81
C ARG A 448 8.70 0.71 -14.67
N ARG A 449 9.18 0.54 -13.43
CA ARG A 449 8.32 0.59 -12.23
C ARG A 449 7.40 1.80 -12.26
N LYS A 450 6.16 1.62 -11.82
CA LYS A 450 5.11 2.65 -11.86
C LYS A 450 5.60 3.99 -11.31
N GLY A 451 6.19 4.00 -10.12
CA GLY A 451 6.68 5.22 -9.48
C GLY A 451 7.84 5.90 -10.19
N VAL A 452 8.76 5.13 -10.77
CA VAL A 452 9.86 5.63 -11.63
C VAL A 452 9.28 6.30 -12.89
N SER A 453 8.31 5.64 -13.53
CA SER A 453 7.61 6.17 -14.71
C SER A 453 6.82 7.44 -14.37
N GLU A 454 6.13 7.49 -13.23
CA GLU A 454 5.42 8.68 -12.74
C GLU A 454 6.39 9.85 -12.49
N ALA A 455 7.55 9.60 -11.88
CA ALA A 455 8.57 10.61 -11.66
C ALA A 455 9.14 11.19 -12.97
N ARG A 456 9.42 10.31 -13.96
CA ARG A 456 9.89 10.74 -15.29
C ARG A 456 8.84 11.52 -16.06
N LEU A 457 7.59 11.07 -15.99
CA LEU A 457 6.45 11.74 -16.57
C LEU A 457 6.31 13.14 -15.99
N TRP A 458 6.32 13.26 -14.66
CA TRP A 458 6.27 14.56 -13.98
C TRP A 458 7.42 15.45 -14.44
N ALA A 459 8.65 14.94 -14.47
CA ALA A 459 9.82 15.72 -14.89
C ALA A 459 9.72 16.19 -16.36
N ALA A 460 9.13 15.38 -17.25
CA ALA A 460 8.86 15.77 -18.63
C ALA A 460 7.79 16.86 -18.72
N ALA A 461 6.68 16.70 -18.00
CA ALA A 461 5.61 17.69 -17.93
C ALA A 461 6.09 19.05 -17.40
N GLN A 462 6.97 19.06 -16.39
CA GLN A 462 7.57 20.29 -15.86
C GLN A 462 8.41 21.07 -16.89
N ARG A 463 8.97 20.38 -17.89
CA ARG A 463 9.71 21.00 -19.00
C ARG A 463 8.81 21.36 -20.19
N GLY A 464 7.51 21.11 -20.11
CA GLY A 464 6.58 21.27 -21.23
C GLY A 464 6.69 20.18 -22.31
N ASP A 465 7.45 19.10 -22.06
CA ASP A 465 7.64 17.97 -22.99
C ASP A 465 6.46 16.98 -22.87
N TRP A 466 5.28 17.45 -23.28
CA TRP A 466 4.04 16.68 -23.27
C TRP A 466 4.03 15.43 -24.15
N PRO A 467 4.68 15.40 -25.33
CA PRO A 467 4.80 14.17 -26.10
C PRO A 467 5.46 13.05 -25.29
N ARG A 468 6.59 13.33 -24.62
CA ARG A 468 7.28 12.34 -23.77
C ARG A 468 6.47 11.98 -22.53
N ALA A 469 5.83 12.96 -21.90
CA ALA A 469 4.95 12.71 -20.75
C ALA A 469 3.78 11.78 -21.14
N THR A 470 3.20 11.99 -22.32
CA THR A 470 2.10 11.19 -22.88
C THR A 470 2.55 9.77 -23.22
N GLU A 471 3.70 9.60 -23.85
CA GLU A 471 4.28 8.26 -24.12
C GLU A 471 4.51 7.48 -22.82
N THR A 472 5.11 8.15 -21.82
CA THR A 472 5.33 7.54 -20.50
C THR A 472 4.01 7.18 -19.82
N TRP A 473 2.99 8.04 -19.94
CA TRP A 473 1.65 7.77 -19.43
C TRP A 473 1.00 6.57 -20.11
N GLN A 474 1.08 6.47 -21.44
CA GLN A 474 0.53 5.34 -22.20
C GLN A 474 1.15 4.02 -21.75
N HIS A 475 2.46 4.02 -21.46
CA HIS A 475 3.09 2.88 -20.83
C HIS A 475 2.47 2.58 -19.46
N VAL A 476 2.37 3.56 -18.55
CA VAL A 476 1.78 3.35 -17.21
C VAL A 476 0.35 2.82 -17.29
N ALA A 477 -0.49 3.45 -18.11
CA ALA A 477 -1.88 3.06 -18.31
C ALA A 477 -2.03 1.70 -18.99
N GLY A 478 -1.19 1.35 -19.95
CA GLY A 478 -1.23 0.03 -20.60
C GLY A 478 -0.65 -1.10 -19.74
N SER A 479 0.17 -0.77 -18.74
CA SER A 479 1.03 -1.73 -18.02
C SER A 479 0.58 -2.01 -16.59
N PHE A 480 -0.11 -1.07 -15.93
CA PHE A 480 -0.53 -1.21 -14.54
C PHE A 480 -2.05 -1.17 -14.40
N PHE A 481 -2.60 -1.94 -13.46
CA PHE A 481 -4.03 -1.85 -13.18
C PHE A 481 -4.38 -0.51 -12.52
N LEU A 482 -5.14 0.33 -13.23
CA LEU A 482 -5.69 1.58 -12.74
C LEU A 482 -7.21 1.40 -12.61
N PRO A 483 -7.77 1.25 -11.40
CA PRO A 483 -9.18 0.90 -11.21
C PRO A 483 -10.16 1.79 -11.97
N ALA A 484 -9.90 3.10 -12.01
CA ALA A 484 -10.75 4.07 -12.70
C ALA A 484 -10.80 3.89 -14.23
N LEU A 485 -9.82 3.21 -14.83
CA LEU A 485 -9.73 2.98 -16.27
C LEU A 485 -10.02 1.52 -16.67
N HIS A 486 -9.72 0.56 -15.79
CA HIS A 486 -9.68 -0.86 -16.14
C HIS A 486 -10.76 -1.72 -15.47
N LEU A 487 -11.50 -1.19 -14.48
CA LEU A 487 -12.65 -1.90 -13.97
C LEU A 487 -13.69 -2.10 -15.09
N PRO A 488 -14.39 -3.25 -15.14
CA PRO A 488 -15.46 -3.47 -16.11
C PRO A 488 -16.53 -2.38 -16.05
N ARG A 489 -17.18 -2.10 -17.18
CA ARG A 489 -18.29 -1.13 -17.25
C ARG A 489 -19.34 -1.43 -16.18
N ALA A 490 -19.80 -0.37 -15.54
CA ALA A 490 -20.82 -0.41 -14.51
C ALA A 490 -22.23 -0.57 -15.10
N GLU A 491 -23.10 -1.14 -14.27
CA GLU A 491 -24.54 -1.20 -14.50
C GLU A 491 -25.18 0.18 -14.20
N LEU A 492 -25.30 1.00 -15.25
CA LEU A 492 -25.93 2.32 -15.20
C LEU A 492 -27.26 2.31 -15.95
N HIS A 493 -28.37 2.55 -15.25
CA HIS A 493 -29.71 2.62 -15.83
C HIS A 493 -30.11 4.08 -16.08
N LYS A 494 -30.31 4.45 -17.35
CA LYS A 494 -30.75 5.81 -17.70
C LYS A 494 -32.22 5.99 -17.31
N LEU A 495 -32.50 6.85 -16.33
CA LEU A 495 -33.85 7.17 -15.87
C LEU A 495 -34.50 8.29 -16.69
N ALA A 496 -33.71 9.32 -17.03
CA ALA A 496 -34.14 10.44 -17.87
C ALA A 496 -33.00 10.88 -18.78
N GLY A 497 -33.32 11.26 -20.03
CA GLY A 497 -32.36 11.77 -21.00
C GLY A 497 -32.87 13.03 -21.67
N LYS A 498 -32.43 14.18 -21.18
CA LYS A 498 -32.94 15.48 -21.67
C LYS A 498 -31.85 16.42 -22.17
N ILE A 499 -30.58 16.05 -22.02
CA ILE A 499 -29.49 16.80 -22.65
C ILE A 499 -29.42 16.44 -24.14
N ALA A 500 -29.40 17.46 -24.99
CA ALA A 500 -28.88 17.30 -26.34
C ALA A 500 -27.37 17.04 -26.25
N ALA A 501 -26.79 16.36 -27.25
CA ALA A 501 -25.34 16.27 -27.32
C ALA A 501 -24.75 17.70 -27.32
N PRO A 502 -23.85 18.05 -26.39
CA PRO A 502 -23.24 19.37 -26.38
C PRO A 502 -22.56 19.63 -27.72
N ALA A 503 -22.65 20.86 -28.22
CA ALA A 503 -21.85 21.29 -29.36
C ALA A 503 -20.36 21.09 -29.05
N HIS A 504 -19.52 20.96 -30.07
CA HIS A 504 -18.08 20.87 -29.87
C HIS A 504 -17.58 22.10 -29.08
N GLY A 505 -16.95 21.87 -27.93
CA GLY A 505 -16.55 22.94 -27.00
C GLY A 505 -17.59 23.33 -25.94
N GLY A 506 -18.73 22.63 -25.85
CA GLY A 506 -19.70 22.78 -24.77
C GLY A 506 -19.23 22.15 -23.45
N ILE A 507 -19.91 22.51 -22.36
CA ILE A 507 -19.53 22.20 -20.98
C ILE A 507 -20.63 21.40 -20.29
N LEU A 508 -20.31 20.17 -19.89
CA LEU A 508 -21.18 19.32 -19.08
C LEU A 508 -20.74 19.30 -17.63
N ALA A 509 -21.67 19.53 -16.70
CA ALA A 509 -21.43 19.22 -15.29
C ALA A 509 -21.87 17.79 -14.98
N ILE A 510 -20.97 17.00 -14.40
CA ILE A 510 -21.24 15.63 -13.95
C ILE A 510 -21.11 15.57 -12.43
N SER A 511 -22.09 14.96 -11.77
CA SER A 511 -22.10 14.81 -10.32
C SER A 511 -22.65 13.44 -9.92
N MET A 512 -22.13 12.90 -8.82
CA MET A 512 -22.63 11.67 -8.19
C MET A 512 -23.37 12.04 -6.93
N VAL A 513 -24.55 11.46 -6.73
CA VAL A 513 -25.45 11.86 -5.65
C VAL A 513 -26.07 10.66 -4.95
N ARG A 514 -26.29 10.83 -3.65
CA ARG A 514 -27.17 9.99 -2.86
C ARG A 514 -27.78 10.85 -1.76
N ASN A 515 -29.09 11.01 -1.78
CA ASN A 515 -29.82 11.79 -0.76
C ASN A 515 -29.32 13.22 -0.59
N GLU A 516 -29.26 13.94 -1.71
CA GLU A 516 -28.67 15.28 -1.82
C GLU A 516 -29.70 16.38 -2.06
N LEU A 517 -31.00 16.09 -1.95
CA LEU A 517 -32.09 16.99 -2.31
C LEU A 517 -31.93 18.43 -1.79
N PRO A 518 -31.50 18.66 -0.53
CA PRO A 518 -31.32 20.02 -0.01
C PRO A 518 -30.27 20.86 -0.76
N ARG A 519 -29.31 20.23 -1.46
CA ARG A 519 -28.21 20.91 -2.17
C ARG A 519 -28.45 21.12 -3.66
N LEU A 520 -29.27 20.27 -4.28
CA LEU A 520 -29.37 20.17 -5.75
C LEU A 520 -29.86 21.47 -6.40
N SER A 521 -30.85 22.15 -5.81
CA SER A 521 -31.38 23.41 -6.36
C SER A 521 -30.31 24.50 -6.44
N GLY A 522 -29.53 24.68 -5.38
CA GLY A 522 -28.42 25.63 -5.34
C GLY A 522 -27.25 25.22 -6.24
N PHE A 523 -27.00 23.92 -6.39
CA PHE A 523 -25.97 23.39 -7.28
C PHE A 523 -26.29 23.72 -8.74
N LEU A 524 -27.51 23.39 -9.18
CA LEU A 524 -27.95 23.65 -10.54
C LEU A 524 -27.98 25.15 -10.84
N ALA A 525 -28.54 25.96 -9.94
CA ALA A 525 -28.63 27.41 -10.13
C ALA A 525 -27.25 28.08 -10.28
N HIS A 526 -26.28 27.69 -9.45
CA HIS A 526 -24.91 28.22 -9.52
C HIS A 526 -24.23 27.88 -10.84
N HIS A 527 -24.25 26.61 -11.24
CA HIS A 527 -23.54 26.16 -12.44
C HIS A 527 -24.23 26.58 -13.74
N ARG A 528 -25.58 26.70 -13.77
CA ARG A 528 -26.30 27.33 -14.88
C ARG A 528 -25.88 28.78 -15.07
N LYS A 529 -25.75 29.54 -13.97
CA LYS A 529 -25.28 30.94 -14.02
C LYS A 529 -23.85 31.05 -14.56
N LEU A 530 -22.99 30.07 -14.26
CA LEU A 530 -21.63 30.02 -14.81
C LEU A 530 -21.60 29.66 -16.30
N GLY A 531 -22.70 29.18 -16.89
CA GLY A 531 -22.78 28.82 -18.31
C GLY A 531 -22.48 27.34 -18.59
N VAL A 532 -22.82 26.43 -17.67
CA VAL A 532 -22.87 24.99 -17.98
C VAL A 532 -24.03 24.71 -18.94
N ASP A 533 -23.77 23.96 -20.01
CA ASP A 533 -24.74 23.68 -21.08
C ASP A 533 -25.73 22.55 -20.73
N GLY A 534 -25.32 21.64 -19.84
CA GLY A 534 -26.14 20.52 -19.41
C GLY A 534 -25.54 19.75 -18.25
N PHE A 535 -26.37 18.89 -17.65
CA PHE A 535 -26.02 18.17 -16.45
C PHE A 535 -26.21 16.66 -16.61
N VAL A 536 -25.28 15.88 -16.05
CA VAL A 536 -25.46 14.44 -15.88
C VAL A 536 -25.28 14.07 -14.41
N PHE A 537 -26.29 13.40 -13.85
CA PHE A 537 -26.24 12.89 -12.49
C PHE A 537 -26.19 11.37 -12.48
N ILE A 538 -25.38 10.82 -11.58
CA ILE A 538 -25.35 9.40 -11.25
C ILE A 538 -25.92 9.26 -9.84
N ASP A 539 -27.15 8.76 -9.75
CA ASP A 539 -27.86 8.52 -8.50
C ASP A 539 -27.56 7.11 -7.97
N ASN A 540 -26.94 7.03 -6.79
CA ASN A 540 -26.62 5.76 -6.14
C ASN A 540 -27.66 5.38 -5.08
N GLY A 541 -28.93 5.29 -5.53
CA GLY A 541 -30.05 4.80 -4.74
C GLY A 541 -30.53 5.79 -3.69
N SER A 542 -30.86 7.00 -4.12
CA SER A 542 -31.53 8.01 -3.29
C SER A 542 -32.97 7.61 -2.95
N ASP A 543 -33.44 8.02 -1.77
CA ASP A 543 -34.78 7.80 -1.22
C ASP A 543 -35.39 9.08 -0.60
N ASP A 544 -34.74 10.22 -0.75
CA ASP A 544 -35.16 11.52 -0.18
C ASP A 544 -35.91 12.44 -1.15
N GLY A 545 -36.19 11.98 -2.37
CA GLY A 545 -36.77 12.79 -3.45
C GLY A 545 -35.75 13.40 -4.44
N SER A 546 -34.45 13.14 -4.25
CA SER A 546 -33.38 13.63 -5.16
C SER A 546 -33.61 13.20 -6.61
N THR A 547 -33.99 11.93 -6.83
CA THR A 547 -34.17 11.36 -8.17
C THR A 547 -35.30 12.06 -8.92
N GLU A 548 -36.45 12.24 -8.27
CA GLU A 548 -37.64 12.89 -8.83
C GLU A 548 -37.35 14.35 -9.16
N PHE A 549 -36.66 15.05 -8.27
CA PHE A 549 -36.26 16.44 -8.49
C PHE A 549 -35.32 16.60 -9.71
N LEU A 550 -34.33 15.71 -9.86
CA LEU A 550 -33.38 15.76 -10.97
C LEU A 550 -34.05 15.39 -12.29
N THR A 551 -34.84 14.33 -12.30
CA THR A 551 -35.56 13.88 -13.50
C THR A 551 -36.62 14.87 -13.96
N SER A 552 -37.09 15.79 -13.10
CA SER A 552 -38.00 16.87 -13.51
C SER A 552 -37.31 18.03 -14.23
N GLN A 553 -36.00 18.21 -14.06
CA GLN A 553 -35.27 19.33 -14.67
C GLN A 553 -35.21 19.20 -16.20
N PRO A 554 -35.21 20.30 -16.97
CA PRO A 554 -35.24 20.27 -18.43
C PRO A 554 -33.87 19.97 -19.08
N ASP A 555 -32.77 20.19 -18.36
CA ASP A 555 -31.37 20.19 -18.81
C ASP A 555 -30.53 19.11 -18.11
N VAL A 556 -31.19 18.10 -17.53
CA VAL A 556 -30.56 17.04 -16.74
C VAL A 556 -30.80 15.67 -17.37
N THR A 557 -29.73 14.88 -17.44
CA THR A 557 -29.78 13.43 -17.66
C THR A 557 -29.45 12.72 -16.35
N VAL A 558 -30.21 11.69 -15.99
CA VAL A 558 -30.03 10.93 -14.75
C VAL A 558 -29.77 9.46 -15.07
N TYR A 559 -28.70 8.93 -14.51
CA TYR A 559 -28.42 7.51 -14.42
C TYR A 559 -28.60 7.04 -12.98
N ALA A 560 -29.10 5.82 -12.80
CA ALA A 560 -29.19 5.18 -11.49
C ALA A 560 -28.34 3.90 -11.45
N THR A 561 -27.79 3.59 -10.28
CA THR A 561 -27.06 2.35 -10.03
C THR A 561 -27.20 1.88 -8.58
N ALA A 562 -27.28 0.56 -8.40
CA ALA A 562 -27.31 -0.10 -7.10
C ALA A 562 -25.94 -0.67 -6.69
N GLU A 563 -24.91 -0.48 -7.51
CA GLU A 563 -23.55 -0.96 -7.21
C GLU A 563 -22.95 -0.26 -5.98
N SER A 564 -21.97 -0.92 -5.34
CA SER A 564 -21.19 -0.36 -4.25
C SER A 564 -20.35 0.83 -4.72
N TYR A 565 -20.44 1.95 -4.00
CA TYR A 565 -19.64 3.15 -4.24
C TYR A 565 -18.15 2.90 -3.99
N ALA A 566 -17.80 2.14 -2.94
CA ALA A 566 -16.41 1.76 -2.70
C ALA A 566 -15.84 0.92 -3.85
N GLN A 567 -16.60 -0.09 -4.31
CA GLN A 567 -16.15 -1.02 -5.35
C GLN A 567 -16.09 -0.37 -6.74
N SER A 568 -16.86 0.69 -6.98
CA SER A 568 -16.75 1.52 -8.19
C SER A 568 -15.55 2.48 -8.19
N HIS A 569 -14.61 2.27 -7.25
CA HIS A 569 -13.48 3.15 -7.00
C HIS A 569 -13.93 4.57 -6.64
N PHE A 570 -14.82 4.66 -5.64
CA PHE A 570 -15.44 5.90 -5.18
C PHE A 570 -16.12 6.65 -6.33
N GLY A 571 -16.83 5.90 -7.18
CA GLY A 571 -17.61 6.43 -8.28
C GLY A 571 -16.81 6.88 -9.52
N SER A 572 -15.48 6.89 -9.47
CA SER A 572 -14.65 7.30 -10.62
C SER A 572 -14.88 6.43 -11.86
N ARG A 573 -15.22 5.14 -11.66
CA ARG A 573 -15.65 4.23 -12.73
C ARG A 573 -16.93 4.71 -13.41
N TRP A 574 -17.94 5.09 -12.64
CA TRP A 574 -19.22 5.58 -13.16
C TRP A 574 -19.03 6.91 -13.90
N LEU A 575 -18.26 7.81 -13.29
CA LEU A 575 -17.90 9.11 -13.87
C LEU A 575 -17.26 8.96 -15.25
N ASN A 576 -16.22 8.14 -15.38
CA ASN A 576 -15.54 7.95 -16.66
C ASN A 576 -16.44 7.28 -17.71
N GLN A 577 -17.31 6.34 -17.31
CA GLN A 577 -18.27 5.75 -18.24
C GLN A 577 -19.31 6.77 -18.73
N VAL A 578 -19.76 7.68 -17.87
CA VAL A 578 -20.63 8.79 -18.28
C VAL A 578 -19.90 9.79 -19.18
N ILE A 579 -18.62 10.06 -18.91
CA ILE A 579 -17.77 10.86 -19.79
C ILE A 579 -17.65 10.22 -21.17
N ASP A 580 -17.48 8.90 -21.26
CA ASP A 580 -17.43 8.21 -22.56
C ASP A 580 -18.76 8.29 -23.33
N LEU A 581 -19.89 8.40 -22.62
CA LEU A 581 -21.22 8.50 -23.21
C LEU A 581 -21.58 9.93 -23.66
N HIS A 582 -21.12 10.96 -22.95
CA HIS A 582 -21.59 12.34 -23.12
C HIS A 582 -20.50 13.40 -23.27
N GLY A 583 -19.27 13.12 -22.87
CA GLY A 583 -18.15 14.07 -22.76
C GLY A 583 -17.51 14.44 -24.10
N THR A 584 -18.26 15.09 -24.98
CA THR A 584 -17.83 15.54 -26.32
C THR A 584 -17.03 16.85 -26.32
N GLY A 585 -16.84 17.46 -25.15
CA GLY A 585 -16.13 18.73 -24.96
C GLY A 585 -15.51 18.80 -23.58
N TRP A 586 -15.91 19.81 -22.81
CA TRP A 586 -15.41 20.05 -21.45
C TRP A 586 -16.34 19.44 -20.41
N VAL A 587 -15.74 18.88 -19.37
CA VAL A 587 -16.46 18.26 -18.25
C VAL A 587 -16.06 18.96 -16.96
N LEU A 588 -17.07 19.48 -16.27
CA LEU A 588 -16.99 19.92 -14.89
C LEU A 588 -17.41 18.76 -13.97
N HIS A 589 -16.49 18.21 -13.19
CA HIS A 589 -16.82 17.28 -12.11
C HIS A 589 -16.90 18.03 -10.79
N ALA A 590 -18.08 18.06 -10.19
CA ALA A 590 -18.34 18.69 -8.90
C ALA A 590 -19.37 17.91 -8.09
N ASP A 591 -19.11 17.72 -6.81
CA ASP A 591 -20.04 17.09 -5.87
C ASP A 591 -21.20 18.05 -5.56
N ALA A 592 -22.33 17.53 -5.06
CA ALA A 592 -23.53 18.34 -4.83
C ALA A 592 -23.31 19.49 -3.82
N ASP A 593 -22.32 19.35 -2.93
CA ASP A 593 -21.87 20.34 -1.97
C ASP A 593 -20.71 21.23 -2.47
N GLU A 594 -20.33 21.14 -3.74
CA GLU A 594 -19.25 21.94 -4.32
C GLU A 594 -19.81 23.04 -5.23
N ARG A 595 -19.19 24.22 -5.18
CA ARG A 595 -19.49 25.35 -6.07
C ARG A 595 -18.21 25.87 -6.70
N LEU A 596 -18.10 25.73 -8.03
CA LEU A 596 -16.92 26.20 -8.76
C LEU A 596 -16.81 27.73 -8.72
N VAL A 597 -15.62 28.23 -8.46
CA VAL A 597 -15.22 29.63 -8.63
C VAL A 597 -13.86 29.69 -9.30
N PHE A 598 -13.63 30.73 -10.09
CA PHE A 598 -12.37 30.99 -10.79
C PHE A 598 -12.14 32.51 -10.87
N PRO A 599 -10.95 33.00 -11.25
CA PRO A 599 -10.67 34.43 -11.29
C PRO A 599 -11.69 35.20 -12.13
N GLY A 600 -12.43 36.11 -11.48
CA GLY A 600 -13.46 36.93 -12.12
C GLY A 600 -14.78 36.22 -12.39
N SER A 601 -15.01 35.03 -11.86
CA SER A 601 -16.25 34.23 -12.05
C SER A 601 -17.56 34.92 -11.64
N GLU A 602 -17.50 36.04 -10.90
CA GLU A 602 -18.67 36.88 -10.64
C GLU A 602 -19.14 37.66 -11.88
N LYS A 603 -18.25 37.84 -12.86
CA LYS A 603 -18.48 38.62 -14.09
C LYS A 603 -18.21 37.83 -15.38
N ARG A 604 -17.51 36.70 -15.29
CA ARG A 604 -17.06 35.87 -16.41
C ARG A 604 -17.81 34.56 -16.45
N SER A 605 -17.99 34.04 -17.66
CA SER A 605 -18.57 32.72 -17.87
C SER A 605 -17.50 31.63 -17.85
N LEU A 606 -17.89 30.40 -17.57
CA LEU A 606 -17.02 29.23 -17.65
C LEU A 606 -16.56 28.98 -19.10
N GLN A 607 -17.35 29.43 -20.09
CA GLN A 607 -16.98 29.39 -21.49
C GLN A 607 -15.75 30.27 -21.79
N ASP A 608 -15.59 31.40 -21.10
CA ASP A 608 -14.42 32.28 -21.27
C ASP A 608 -13.14 31.58 -20.80
N LEU A 609 -13.20 30.86 -19.67
CA LEU A 609 -12.10 30.05 -19.18
C LEU A 609 -11.76 28.90 -20.14
N VAL A 610 -12.78 28.18 -20.59
CA VAL A 610 -12.63 27.06 -21.54
C VAL A 610 -12.01 27.51 -22.87
N ARG A 611 -12.44 28.66 -23.42
CA ARG A 611 -11.85 29.23 -24.65
C ARG A 611 -10.39 29.60 -24.44
N TYR A 612 -10.09 30.30 -23.34
CA TYR A 612 -8.72 30.65 -22.97
C TYR A 612 -7.81 29.42 -22.90
N MET A 613 -8.27 28.34 -22.27
CA MET A 613 -7.51 27.10 -22.16
C MET A 613 -7.34 26.41 -23.52
N ALA A 614 -8.42 26.34 -24.31
CA ALA A 614 -8.42 25.71 -25.63
C ALA A 614 -7.43 26.39 -26.59
N ASP A 615 -7.39 27.73 -26.61
CA ASP A 615 -6.47 28.51 -27.45
C ASP A 615 -4.98 28.25 -27.13
N ARG A 616 -4.71 27.74 -25.92
CA ARG A 616 -3.36 27.44 -25.41
C ARG A 616 -3.03 25.95 -25.39
N GLY A 617 -3.97 25.10 -25.82
CA GLY A 617 -3.82 23.64 -25.72
C GLY A 617 -3.82 23.12 -24.28
N GLU A 618 -4.27 23.93 -23.31
CA GLU A 618 -4.45 23.53 -21.92
C GLU A 618 -5.70 22.65 -21.81
N GLN A 619 -5.66 21.61 -20.99
CA GLN A 619 -6.69 20.56 -20.95
C GLN A 619 -7.26 20.31 -19.55
N ILE A 620 -6.61 20.80 -18.50
CA ILE A 620 -7.05 20.65 -17.11
C ILE A 620 -6.99 22.00 -16.40
N ALA A 621 -8.08 22.40 -15.75
CA ALA A 621 -8.02 23.49 -14.76
C ALA A 621 -7.87 22.86 -13.37
N ALA A 622 -6.69 23.00 -12.78
CA ALA A 622 -6.45 22.55 -11.42
C ALA A 622 -7.24 23.41 -10.44
N GLY A 623 -7.64 22.85 -9.30
CA GLY A 623 -8.32 23.61 -8.28
C GLY A 623 -8.12 23.10 -6.87
N VAL A 624 -8.56 23.94 -5.93
CA VAL A 624 -8.55 23.64 -4.50
C VAL A 624 -9.96 23.58 -3.93
N MET A 625 -10.20 22.67 -3.01
CA MET A 625 -11.45 22.55 -2.26
C MET A 625 -11.34 23.38 -0.99
N ILE A 626 -12.13 24.44 -0.90
CA ILE A 626 -12.17 25.34 0.25
C ILE A 626 -13.35 24.93 1.12
N ASP A 627 -13.06 24.26 2.24
CA ASP A 627 -14.08 23.88 3.22
C ASP A 627 -14.76 25.13 3.79
N MET A 628 -16.04 25.28 3.49
CA MET A 628 -16.89 26.36 3.97
C MET A 628 -17.57 25.93 5.27
N PHE A 629 -17.56 26.81 6.27
CA PHE A 629 -18.17 26.54 7.58
C PHE A 629 -18.91 27.76 8.14
N PRO A 630 -19.89 27.53 9.04
CA PRO A 630 -20.59 28.61 9.72
C PRO A 630 -19.77 29.07 10.93
N ARG A 631 -20.06 30.25 11.48
CA ARG A 631 -19.41 30.67 12.74
C ARG A 631 -19.73 29.72 13.90
N ARG A 632 -20.99 29.29 13.99
CA ARG A 632 -21.46 28.34 15.00
C ARG A 632 -22.17 27.18 14.32
N PRO A 633 -22.02 25.96 14.82
CA PRO A 633 -22.70 24.81 14.29
C PRO A 633 -24.21 24.87 14.56
N GLY A 634 -25.03 24.48 13.58
CA GLY A 634 -26.49 24.48 13.69
C GLY A 634 -27.21 24.29 12.34
N LYS A 635 -28.55 24.27 12.36
CA LYS A 635 -29.38 24.22 11.14
C LYS A 635 -29.25 25.53 10.36
N GLY A 636 -28.39 25.54 9.35
CA GLY A 636 -28.12 26.69 8.51
C GLY A 636 -28.30 26.41 7.03
N THR A 637 -28.61 27.46 6.26
CA THR A 637 -28.54 27.44 4.80
C THR A 637 -27.08 27.67 4.35
N ALA A 638 -26.73 27.32 3.11
CA ALA A 638 -25.41 27.62 2.53
C ALA A 638 -24.99 29.09 2.68
N SER A 639 -25.96 30.03 2.73
CA SER A 639 -25.71 31.45 2.98
C SER A 639 -25.11 31.78 4.36
N GLN A 640 -25.13 30.86 5.33
CA GLN A 640 -24.48 31.02 6.65
C GLN A 640 -23.03 30.50 6.67
N HIS A 641 -22.65 29.69 5.68
CA HIS A 641 -21.35 29.06 5.53
C HIS A 641 -20.40 29.99 4.76
N GLN A 642 -20.07 31.12 5.39
CA GLN A 642 -19.29 32.18 4.77
C GLN A 642 -17.83 32.18 5.21
N TRP A 643 -17.43 31.27 6.09
CA TRP A 643 -16.09 31.26 6.66
C TRP A 643 -15.28 30.10 6.09
N PHE A 644 -13.99 30.34 5.93
CA PHE A 644 -13.03 29.32 5.55
C PHE A 644 -11.70 29.59 6.26
N ASP A 645 -10.87 28.55 6.32
CA ASP A 645 -9.50 28.65 6.77
C ASP A 645 -8.55 28.58 5.57
N PRO A 646 -7.44 29.34 5.57
CA PRO A 646 -6.45 29.27 4.52
C PRO A 646 -5.91 27.85 4.31
N LEU A 647 -5.66 27.51 3.05
CA LEU A 647 -5.02 26.27 2.65
C LEU A 647 -3.55 26.53 2.31
N ARG A 648 -2.74 25.49 2.41
CA ARG A 648 -1.39 25.51 1.85
C ARG A 648 -1.38 24.70 0.56
N ILE A 649 -1.01 25.35 -0.54
CA ILE A 649 -0.86 24.74 -1.87
C ILE A 649 0.61 24.42 -2.08
N ARG A 650 0.89 23.21 -2.58
CA ARG A 650 2.22 22.71 -2.89
C ARG A 650 2.24 22.04 -4.25
N PRO A 651 3.40 21.92 -4.90
CA PRO A 651 3.56 21.05 -6.07
C PRO A 651 3.32 19.59 -5.71
N SER A 652 2.94 18.78 -6.70
CA SER A 652 2.77 17.33 -6.57
C SER A 652 3.37 16.59 -7.76
N VAL A 653 3.78 15.34 -7.55
CA VAL A 653 4.21 14.45 -8.64
C VAL A 653 3.03 13.91 -9.45
N THR A 654 1.82 13.92 -8.89
CA THR A 654 0.60 13.42 -9.54
C THR A 654 -0.16 14.55 -10.21
N CYS A 655 -0.60 14.36 -11.47
CA CYS A 655 -1.41 15.34 -12.21
C CYS A 655 -2.75 15.59 -11.46
N PRO A 656 -3.17 16.85 -11.22
CA PRO A 656 -2.78 18.11 -11.89
C PRO A 656 -1.52 18.82 -11.35
N PHE A 657 -0.64 18.10 -10.67
CA PHE A 657 0.67 18.56 -10.16
C PHE A 657 0.59 19.63 -9.07
N ILE A 658 -0.58 19.72 -8.42
CA ILE A 658 -0.77 20.48 -7.21
C ILE A 658 -1.40 19.61 -6.13
N GLU A 659 -1.06 19.91 -4.89
CA GLU A 659 -1.68 19.37 -3.70
C GLU A 659 -2.03 20.50 -2.75
N ALA A 660 -3.23 20.48 -2.21
CA ALA A 660 -3.65 21.41 -1.18
C ALA A 660 -3.99 20.66 0.10
N ALA A 661 -3.57 21.20 1.24
CA ALA A 661 -3.83 20.63 2.55
C ALA A 661 -4.03 21.73 3.61
N GLY A 662 -4.54 21.34 4.78
CA GLY A 662 -4.80 22.24 5.89
C GLY A 662 -6.29 22.52 6.08
N GLY A 663 -6.65 23.79 6.17
CA GLY A 663 -8.03 24.20 6.36
C GLY A 663 -8.62 23.84 7.73
N VAL A 664 -9.93 24.03 7.83
CA VAL A 664 -10.67 23.90 9.08
C VAL A 664 -10.66 22.46 9.60
N ARG A 665 -10.66 21.46 8.71
CA ARG A 665 -10.62 20.05 9.10
C ARG A 665 -9.33 19.68 9.82
N ARG A 666 -8.18 20.17 9.34
CA ARG A 666 -6.91 19.97 10.06
C ARG A 666 -6.92 20.68 11.42
N ARG A 667 -7.44 21.91 11.50
CA ARG A 667 -7.50 22.67 12.77
C ARG A 667 -8.41 22.01 13.80
N LEU A 668 -9.62 21.63 13.41
CA LEU A 668 -10.65 21.13 14.32
C LEU A 668 -10.49 19.63 14.62
N PHE A 669 -10.10 18.83 13.62
CA PHE A 669 -10.11 17.36 13.71
C PHE A 669 -8.73 16.73 13.69
N GLY A 670 -7.65 17.49 13.42
CA GLY A 670 -6.31 16.93 13.24
C GLY A 670 -6.17 16.05 11.99
N THR A 671 -7.18 16.04 11.10
CA THR A 671 -7.20 15.19 9.90
C THR A 671 -6.46 15.86 8.76
N THR A 672 -5.55 15.13 8.12
CA THR A 672 -4.90 15.52 6.86
C THR A 672 -5.65 14.89 5.69
N VAL A 673 -6.34 15.72 4.92
CA VAL A 673 -7.10 15.32 3.73
C VAL A 673 -6.58 16.09 2.52
N THR A 674 -6.56 15.44 1.36
CA THR A 674 -6.22 16.09 0.10
C THR A 674 -7.38 17.03 -0.30
N LEU A 675 -7.07 18.31 -0.40
CA LEU A 675 -7.98 19.39 -0.77
C LEU A 675 -7.67 19.94 -2.17
N SER A 676 -6.93 19.22 -3.00
CA SER A 676 -6.81 19.54 -4.43
C SER A 676 -7.79 18.72 -5.25
N LYS A 677 -8.25 19.26 -6.37
CA LYS A 677 -9.18 18.61 -7.32
C LYS A 677 -8.87 19.10 -8.72
N ALA A 678 -9.26 18.33 -9.74
CA ALA A 678 -9.26 18.78 -11.13
C ALA A 678 -10.71 19.00 -11.57
N PRO A 679 -11.38 20.09 -11.17
CA PRO A 679 -12.81 20.25 -11.41
C PRO A 679 -13.16 20.30 -12.90
N LEU A 680 -12.30 20.85 -13.75
CA LEU A 680 -12.60 21.05 -15.16
C LEU A 680 -11.55 20.35 -16.03
N ILE A 681 -11.99 19.46 -16.91
CA ILE A 681 -11.14 18.74 -17.86
C ILE A 681 -11.68 18.82 -19.29
N ASN A 682 -10.79 18.73 -20.27
CA ASN A 682 -11.13 18.52 -21.66
C ASN A 682 -11.28 17.02 -21.94
N ALA A 683 -12.51 16.51 -21.80
CA ALA A 683 -12.81 15.09 -22.02
C ALA A 683 -12.62 14.67 -23.49
N ALA A 684 -12.86 15.59 -24.44
CA ALA A 684 -12.65 15.37 -25.87
C ALA A 684 -11.18 15.12 -26.22
N ALA A 685 -10.24 15.64 -25.42
CA ALA A 685 -8.82 15.36 -25.53
C ALA A 685 -8.38 14.02 -24.89
N GLY A 686 -9.33 13.20 -24.42
CA GLY A 686 -9.05 11.91 -23.80
C GLY A 686 -8.68 11.97 -22.32
N VAL A 687 -8.80 13.14 -21.67
CA VAL A 687 -8.55 13.26 -20.24
C VAL A 687 -9.62 12.49 -19.46
N ARG A 688 -9.21 11.71 -18.45
CA ARG A 688 -10.10 10.93 -17.57
C ARG A 688 -9.73 11.13 -16.10
N TYR A 689 -10.68 10.87 -15.20
CA TYR A 689 -10.43 10.93 -13.77
C TYR A 689 -9.81 9.61 -13.28
N LEU A 690 -8.73 9.70 -12.50
CA LEU A 690 -8.14 8.53 -11.84
C LEU A 690 -8.71 8.35 -10.43
N ASN A 691 -9.10 9.45 -9.80
CA ASN A 691 -9.96 9.52 -8.63
C ASN A 691 -10.61 10.93 -8.60
N SER A 692 -11.35 11.27 -7.54
CA SER A 692 -11.98 12.59 -7.40
C SER A 692 -10.99 13.77 -7.36
N HIS A 693 -9.69 13.53 -7.15
CA HIS A 693 -8.64 14.55 -6.98
C HIS A 693 -7.64 14.59 -8.15
N THR A 694 -7.39 13.47 -8.82
CA THR A 694 -6.36 13.34 -9.87
C THR A 694 -6.92 12.83 -11.19
N THR A 695 -6.23 13.17 -12.28
CA THR A 695 -6.61 12.82 -13.64
C THR A 695 -5.49 12.10 -14.36
N THR A 696 -5.79 11.58 -15.55
CA THR A 696 -4.76 11.27 -16.53
C THR A 696 -3.91 12.52 -16.79
N PRO A 697 -2.59 12.39 -16.94
CA PRO A 697 -1.70 13.50 -17.22
C PRO A 697 -2.03 14.23 -18.51
N ALA A 698 -2.15 15.55 -18.43
CA ALA A 698 -2.40 16.43 -19.57
C ALA A 698 -1.99 17.88 -19.23
N PRO A 699 -1.80 18.76 -20.24
CA PRO A 699 -1.52 20.18 -20.03
C PRO A 699 -2.43 20.84 -19.00
N VAL A 700 -1.84 21.35 -17.91
CA VAL A 700 -2.56 22.02 -16.83
C VAL A 700 -2.52 23.53 -17.05
N SER A 701 -3.67 24.19 -16.89
CA SER A 701 -3.79 25.64 -17.04
C SER A 701 -3.06 26.40 -15.94
N GLN A 702 -2.51 27.56 -16.31
CA GLN A 702 -1.99 28.53 -15.35
C GLN A 702 -3.10 29.27 -14.60
N VAL A 703 -4.32 29.31 -15.16
CA VAL A 703 -5.51 29.79 -14.46
C VAL A 703 -6.07 28.64 -13.63
N THR A 704 -6.03 28.80 -12.31
CA THR A 704 -6.53 27.77 -11.38
C THR A 704 -7.88 28.16 -10.81
N THR A 705 -8.55 27.18 -10.22
CA THR A 705 -9.93 27.28 -9.77
C THR A 705 -10.06 26.92 -8.28
N ALA A 706 -11.22 27.18 -7.69
CA ALA A 706 -11.56 26.62 -6.40
C ALA A 706 -12.98 26.07 -6.40
N LEU A 707 -13.21 25.05 -5.58
CA LEU A 707 -14.52 24.53 -5.24
C LEU A 707 -14.82 24.98 -3.82
N LEU A 708 -15.80 25.86 -3.65
CA LEU A 708 -16.34 26.15 -2.32
C LEU A 708 -17.10 24.90 -1.87
N HIS A 709 -16.59 24.24 -0.84
CA HIS A 709 -16.99 22.89 -0.43
C HIS A 709 -17.79 22.95 0.88
N TYR A 710 -19.08 22.69 0.78
CA TYR A 710 -20.08 22.83 1.84
C TYR A 710 -20.35 21.50 2.57
N HIS A 711 -19.28 20.75 2.83
CA HIS A 711 -19.34 19.45 3.49
C HIS A 711 -19.77 19.56 4.95
N LEU A 712 -19.39 20.65 5.61
CA LEU A 712 -19.65 20.87 7.04
C LEU A 712 -21.09 21.31 7.33
N ASP A 713 -21.87 21.67 6.30
CA ASP A 713 -23.26 22.15 6.40
C ASP A 713 -24.19 21.19 7.15
N TYR A 714 -23.87 19.89 7.19
CA TYR A 714 -24.76 18.85 7.69
C TYR A 714 -24.22 18.16 8.94
N LEU A 715 -22.98 18.42 9.33
CA LEU A 715 -22.29 17.66 10.38
C LEU A 715 -22.77 17.99 11.80
N PHE A 716 -23.70 18.93 11.93
CA PHE A 716 -24.22 19.42 13.21
C PHE A 716 -25.74 19.25 13.38
N ASP A 717 -26.40 18.49 12.49
CA ASP A 717 -27.79 18.07 12.65
C ASP A 717 -27.87 16.61 13.12
N ALA A 718 -28.72 16.32 14.10
CA ALA A 718 -28.86 14.98 14.70
C ALA A 718 -29.24 13.91 13.66
N ALA A 719 -30.15 14.25 12.73
CA ALA A 719 -30.55 13.36 11.66
C ALA A 719 -29.41 13.02 10.68
N HIS A 720 -28.37 13.85 10.60
CA HIS A 720 -27.20 13.58 9.77
C HIS A 720 -26.11 12.81 10.51
N VAL A 721 -25.97 12.99 11.82
CA VAL A 721 -25.14 12.11 12.66
C VAL A 721 -25.58 10.66 12.52
N ASP A 722 -26.89 10.41 12.53
CA ASP A 722 -27.45 9.07 12.32
C ASP A 722 -27.19 8.55 10.89
N ARG A 723 -27.28 9.40 9.87
CA ARG A 723 -26.92 9.05 8.48
C ARG A 723 -25.43 8.75 8.34
N LEU A 724 -24.55 9.55 8.93
CA LEU A 724 -23.11 9.34 8.90
C LEU A 724 -22.74 8.06 9.67
N ALA A 725 -23.39 7.78 10.79
CA ALA A 725 -23.25 6.51 11.51
C ALA A 725 -23.70 5.32 10.65
N ALA A 726 -24.82 5.45 9.92
CA ALA A 726 -25.28 4.44 8.97
C ALA A 726 -24.30 4.27 7.79
N GLU A 727 -23.72 5.34 7.26
CA GLU A 727 -22.69 5.27 6.21
C GLU A 727 -21.38 4.64 6.70
N VAL A 728 -20.96 4.95 7.94
CA VAL A 728 -19.81 4.32 8.61
C VAL A 728 -20.06 2.83 8.79
N ALA A 729 -21.28 2.44 9.17
CA ALA A 729 -21.68 1.03 9.29
C ALA A 729 -21.69 0.31 7.93
N ARG A 730 -22.02 1.02 6.84
CA ARG A 730 -22.01 0.48 5.47
C ARG A 730 -20.61 0.30 4.86
N ALA A 731 -19.58 0.93 5.40
CA ALA A 731 -18.18 0.79 4.96
C ALA A 731 -17.93 1.10 3.45
N GLU A 732 -18.71 2.01 2.85
CA GLU A 732 -18.66 2.35 1.41
C GLU A 732 -17.62 3.45 1.03
N HIS A 733 -16.84 3.96 1.98
CA HIS A 733 -15.92 5.09 1.75
C HIS A 733 -14.47 4.75 2.13
N SER A 734 -13.48 5.50 1.61
CA SER A 734 -12.04 5.18 1.73
C SER A 734 -11.55 5.06 3.19
N ASP A 735 -10.48 4.28 3.37
CA ASP A 735 -9.76 4.03 4.63
C ASP A 735 -10.64 3.72 5.86
N PHE A 736 -11.47 2.67 5.75
CA PHE A 736 -12.18 2.04 6.87
C PHE A 736 -12.81 3.03 7.86
N ALA A 737 -13.44 4.09 7.35
CA ALA A 737 -14.11 5.08 8.19
C ALA A 737 -13.23 5.66 9.33
N VAL A 738 -11.90 5.59 9.29
CA VAL A 738 -11.03 6.07 10.39
C VAL A 738 -11.17 7.58 10.53
N ASP A 739 -11.00 8.31 9.42
CA ASP A 739 -11.17 9.76 9.40
C ASP A 739 -12.62 10.15 9.70
N ARG A 740 -13.60 9.41 9.15
CA ARG A 740 -15.03 9.68 9.40
C ARG A 740 -15.46 9.43 10.84
N ARG A 741 -14.95 8.39 11.50
CA ARG A 741 -15.22 8.09 12.92
C ARG A 741 -14.58 9.13 13.83
N ARG A 742 -13.34 9.54 13.53
CA ARG A 742 -12.67 10.64 14.25
C ARG A 742 -13.44 11.94 14.07
N SER A 743 -13.77 12.29 12.83
CA SER A 743 -14.63 13.42 12.50
C SER A 743 -15.94 13.37 13.26
N LEU A 744 -16.68 12.25 13.25
CA LEU A 744 -17.95 12.10 13.95
C LEU A 744 -17.82 12.33 15.48
N ALA A 745 -16.84 11.70 16.12
CA ALA A 745 -16.63 11.83 17.56
C ALA A 745 -16.26 13.26 17.97
N LEU A 746 -15.40 13.93 17.21
CA LEU A 746 -15.05 15.33 17.47
C LEU A 746 -16.19 16.29 17.09
N MET A 747 -16.99 15.99 16.06
CA MET A 747 -18.13 16.81 15.65
C MET A 747 -19.21 16.88 16.72
N GLN A 748 -19.47 15.77 17.42
CA GLN A 748 -20.35 15.75 18.59
C GLN A 748 -19.83 16.64 19.73
N ALA A 749 -18.52 16.67 19.94
CA ALA A 749 -17.89 17.49 20.98
C ALA A 749 -17.87 19.00 20.65
N LEU A 750 -18.02 19.37 19.37
CA LEU A 750 -17.99 20.77 18.90
C LEU A 750 -19.39 21.40 18.75
N ALA A 751 -20.46 20.70 19.11
CA ALA A 751 -21.82 21.21 19.01
C ALA A 751 -22.02 22.46 19.90
N GLY A 752 -22.44 23.57 19.30
CA GLY A 752 -22.66 24.86 19.98
C GLY A 752 -21.42 25.77 20.14
N GLU A 753 -20.22 25.29 19.81
CA GLU A 753 -18.97 26.05 19.97
C GLU A 753 -18.76 27.12 18.87
N ASP A 754 -17.90 28.12 19.11
CA ASP A 754 -17.46 29.04 18.06
C ASP A 754 -16.37 28.34 17.22
N LEU A 755 -16.65 28.10 15.94
CA LEU A 755 -15.73 27.40 15.05
C LEU A 755 -14.63 28.31 14.52
N LEU A 756 -14.72 29.63 14.72
CA LEU A 756 -13.72 30.58 14.19
C LEU A 756 -12.40 30.46 14.95
N GLY A 757 -11.32 30.33 14.19
CA GLY A 757 -9.95 30.45 14.72
C GLY A 757 -9.25 31.71 14.22
N PRO A 758 -8.03 31.98 14.71
CA PRO A 758 -7.29 33.20 14.36
C PRO A 758 -7.05 33.40 12.87
N ALA A 759 -6.98 32.31 12.10
CA ALA A 759 -6.74 32.34 10.66
C ALA A 759 -8.03 32.43 9.83
N SER A 760 -9.21 32.25 10.43
CA SER A 760 -10.48 32.17 9.70
C SER A 760 -10.80 33.48 8.99
N LYS A 761 -11.27 33.37 7.74
CA LYS A 761 -11.63 34.50 6.88
C LYS A 761 -13.05 34.35 6.39
N ARG A 762 -13.76 35.48 6.27
CA ARG A 762 -15.05 35.52 5.57
C ARG A 762 -14.81 35.58 4.07
N TYR A 763 -15.48 34.73 3.30
CA TYR A 763 -15.42 34.72 1.85
C TYR A 763 -16.13 35.94 1.26
N THR A 764 -15.46 36.65 0.36
CA THR A 764 -15.97 37.86 -0.30
C THR A 764 -15.93 37.80 -1.83
N GLY A 765 -15.42 36.72 -2.42
CA GLY A 765 -15.33 36.53 -3.87
C GLY A 765 -13.97 36.01 -4.35
N SER A 766 -13.87 35.70 -5.65
CA SER A 766 -12.69 35.08 -6.28
C SER A 766 -11.44 35.95 -6.12
N ARG A 767 -11.57 37.28 -6.20
CA ARG A 767 -10.43 38.21 -6.07
C ARG A 767 -9.77 38.14 -4.68
N GLN A 768 -10.52 37.75 -3.65
CA GLN A 768 -9.93 37.48 -2.34
C GLN A 768 -9.06 36.22 -2.38
N LEU A 769 -9.57 35.15 -2.99
CA LEU A 769 -8.84 33.89 -3.13
C LEU A 769 -7.55 34.07 -3.93
N GLU A 770 -7.61 34.88 -4.99
CA GLU A 770 -6.45 35.24 -5.83
C GLU A 770 -5.38 35.97 -5.01
N LYS A 771 -5.76 37.01 -4.25
CA LYS A 771 -4.84 37.75 -3.37
C LYS A 771 -4.23 36.86 -2.28
N MET A 772 -4.91 35.79 -1.89
CA MET A 772 -4.44 34.80 -0.93
C MET A 772 -3.58 33.70 -1.57
N GLY A 773 -3.42 33.70 -2.90
CA GLY A 773 -2.71 32.66 -3.64
C GLY A 773 -3.43 31.32 -3.67
N LEU A 774 -4.73 31.28 -3.37
CA LEU A 774 -5.54 30.05 -3.39
C LEU A 774 -6.02 29.70 -4.80
N ILE A 775 -6.18 30.71 -5.65
CA ILE A 775 -6.37 30.57 -7.09
C ILE A 775 -5.39 31.51 -7.81
N ALA A 776 -5.07 31.22 -9.06
CA ALA A 776 -4.14 31.97 -9.88
C ALA A 776 -4.80 32.38 -11.19
N THR A 777 -4.36 33.53 -11.73
CA THR A 777 -4.80 34.10 -13.01
C THR A 777 -3.57 34.52 -13.81
N THR A 778 -3.75 34.86 -15.08
CA THR A 778 -2.70 35.38 -15.96
C THR A 778 -3.11 36.73 -16.55
N GLN A 779 -2.12 37.54 -16.95
CA GLN A 779 -2.40 38.82 -17.62
C GLN A 779 -3.19 38.61 -18.92
N ASP A 780 -2.87 37.55 -19.67
CA ASP A 780 -3.59 37.17 -20.90
C ASP A 780 -5.06 36.85 -20.61
N PHE A 781 -5.33 36.08 -19.56
CA PHE A 781 -6.72 35.78 -19.18
C PHE A 781 -7.45 37.03 -18.71
N GLU A 782 -6.78 37.91 -17.96
CA GLU A 782 -7.36 39.18 -17.55
C GLU A 782 -7.71 40.08 -18.75
N ALA A 783 -6.81 40.17 -19.73
CA ALA A 783 -6.94 41.02 -20.91
C ALA A 783 -7.93 40.49 -21.97
N ALA A 784 -8.04 39.17 -22.15
CA ALA A 784 -8.93 38.55 -23.13
C ALA A 784 -10.43 38.83 -22.89
N CYS A 785 -10.78 39.43 -21.76
CA CYS A 785 -12.16 39.75 -21.39
C CYS A 785 -12.34 41.23 -20.94
N GLY A 786 -11.36 42.09 -21.24
CA GLY A 786 -11.36 43.53 -20.92
C GLY A 786 -12.06 44.40 -21.94
#